data_AF-A0AAD6LYY6-F1
#
_entry.id   AF-A0AAD6LYY6-F1
#
_cell.length_a   1.000
_cell.length_b   1.000
_cell.length_c   1.000
_cell.angle_alpha   90.00
_cell.angle_beta   90.00
_cell.angle_gamma   90.00
#
_symmetry.space_group_name_H-M   'P 1'
#
loop_
_entity.id
_entity.type
_entity.pdbx_description
1 polymer ?
#
loop_
_entity_poly.entity_id
_entity_poly.type
_entity_poly.pdbx_seq_one_letter_code
_entity_poly.pdbx_strand_id
1 'polypeptide(L)'
;MSGGKPSSKRKGVEEYEDASVNTEVELHVEHDAIFHDHVPIVSYYNDRITPLLDAVDRLRQLQRLVSVAEVMAAFSGIIGSSQESLRKILVRGEIDEYPRKKDIHGTARLVEMLNQFSTDLHNCSDHTKDFMMKEIEVLEETKGIQLPNILPHTAILTILQQKVEEISELPIRFVEEVWTYIDGVVISVLDRHSENYHRLQLFIRRVAHKLVAKMKDRSIDWVTEIVQMEKETDYTCNPEYMKEWNKLIAQQHTVIEDIMQRGRLYLVNIEGFGDVEVGHLMVYKLILPKAFDLKMRVFAYWKVVLMRLVDNMALHLQLSIRNLLYKEMEKEIFNELVDTAGDVIEGMLEEPPSVANKRERLNTKLFLAMLPLLLYYIIFNLYKLGYQKKDQCCYMLSYECHKAAEDQKLDPRSSARIISRNKNLGIEEYKFLLKTTVSSGIGEETYIPKNIVEGREESATLMDEISEMDDILFDTVDKLFAKTGVSPSEINIIVSTVSLFSPAPSLTARVINRYKMREDIKAFNLSGMGCSASAVAIDLVKQLFKTHKNSFAIVMSTESMSSHWYPGKDKSMMLSNILFRTGGCSILLTNNRDWKNKALMELTCSVRTHIGSNDEAYNSCFQAEDDLGINGFRLNKDLPKAGAKALTMNLRVLLPKVLPLSEVLRYQISYYRNKIMKRPTPKDGGPGLDIKSGIDHFCVHPGGRAIIDEAGQSLALNDYDLEPARMTLYRFGNTSSGGLWYVLGYMEAKKRLKKGDRILMISLGAGFKCNNCVWKVLKDMEDTNVWKNCIDQYPPKTLANSFSKILASISDESVNFTSLEDYLP
;
A
#
# COMPACT_ATOMS: atom_id res chain seq x y z
N MET A 1 64.71 16.54 -13.94
CA MET A 1 63.91 17.15 -15.02
C MET A 1 62.46 17.18 -14.52
N SER A 2 62.04 18.15 -13.70
CA SER A 2 61.55 19.51 -14.07
C SER A 2 60.55 19.45 -15.22
N GLY A 3 59.31 19.89 -15.16
CA GLY A 3 58.51 20.77 -14.28
C GLY A 3 57.20 21.02 -15.09
N GLY A 4 56.12 21.63 -14.64
CA GLY A 4 55.74 22.36 -13.44
C GLY A 4 54.25 22.74 -13.59
N LYS A 5 53.57 22.73 -12.45
CA LYS A 5 52.22 23.23 -12.07
C LYS A 5 52.04 24.76 -12.34
N PRO A 6 50.95 25.48 -11.91
CA PRO A 6 49.56 25.15 -11.46
C PRO A 6 48.45 26.20 -11.83
N SER A 7 47.23 26.01 -11.25
CA SER A 7 46.25 27.02 -10.73
C SER A 7 45.16 27.53 -11.69
N SER A 8 43.95 27.99 -11.31
CA SER A 8 43.06 27.83 -10.15
C SER A 8 41.71 28.55 -10.47
N LYS A 9 40.58 28.06 -9.90
CA LYS A 9 39.32 28.75 -9.48
C LYS A 9 38.70 29.88 -10.34
N ARG A 10 37.39 29.77 -10.64
CA ARG A 10 36.29 30.58 -10.03
C ARG A 10 34.87 30.18 -10.47
N LYS A 11 33.92 30.44 -9.56
CA LYS A 11 32.45 30.28 -9.59
C LYS A 11 31.75 31.48 -10.25
N GLY A 12 30.47 31.31 -10.64
CA GLY A 12 29.45 32.36 -10.89
C GLY A 12 28.63 32.05 -12.16
N VAL A 13 27.49 31.33 -12.10
CA VAL A 13 26.09 31.79 -11.84
C VAL A 13 25.58 32.81 -12.87
N GLU A 14 24.59 32.41 -13.70
CA GLU A 14 23.28 33.07 -13.98
C GLU A 14 22.65 32.55 -15.29
N GLU A 15 21.72 31.61 -15.10
CA GLU A 15 20.32 31.53 -15.56
C GLU A 15 19.74 32.35 -16.75
N TYR A 16 18.81 31.67 -17.46
CA TYR A 16 17.63 32.09 -18.24
C TYR A 16 17.64 32.17 -19.80
N GLU A 17 16.80 31.26 -20.34
CA GLU A 17 15.80 31.40 -21.42
C GLU A 17 16.19 31.33 -22.91
N ASP A 18 15.94 30.13 -23.47
CA ASP A 18 15.01 29.81 -24.57
C ASP A 18 14.71 30.85 -25.66
N ALA A 19 15.01 30.47 -26.90
CA ALA A 19 14.04 30.55 -28.00
C ALA A 19 14.42 29.59 -29.14
N SER A 20 13.42 28.83 -29.56
CA SER A 20 13.38 27.74 -30.52
C SER A 20 13.51 28.18 -31.98
N VAL A 21 14.12 27.32 -32.81
CA VAL A 21 13.89 27.25 -34.26
C VAL A 21 13.74 25.77 -34.66
N ASN A 22 12.63 25.50 -35.33
CA ASN A 22 12.18 24.22 -35.90
C ASN A 22 13.23 23.51 -36.76
N THR A 23 13.33 22.18 -36.65
CA THR A 23 13.32 21.31 -37.85
C THR A 23 12.86 19.89 -37.48
N GLU A 24 11.99 19.35 -38.32
CA GLU A 24 11.37 18.02 -38.29
C GLU A 24 12.41 16.89 -38.25
N VAL A 25 12.15 15.85 -37.45
CA VAL A 25 12.75 14.51 -37.62
C VAL A 25 11.68 13.47 -37.32
N GLU A 26 11.35 12.68 -38.34
CA GLU A 26 10.58 11.43 -38.25
C GLU A 26 11.24 10.45 -37.27
N LEU A 27 10.46 9.90 -36.34
CA LEU A 27 10.87 8.78 -35.51
C LEU A 27 9.80 7.68 -35.57
N HIS A 28 10.11 6.66 -36.37
CA HIS A 28 9.52 5.33 -36.29
C HIS A 28 9.68 4.78 -34.86
N VAL A 29 8.55 4.47 -34.23
CA VAL A 29 8.52 3.70 -32.98
C VAL A 29 7.99 2.30 -33.31
N GLU A 30 8.92 1.36 -33.50
CA GLU A 30 8.67 -0.04 -33.16
C GLU A 30 8.53 -0.14 -31.64
N HIS A 31 7.41 -0.66 -31.13
CA HIS A 31 7.32 -1.44 -29.89
C HIS A 31 5.91 -2.05 -29.81
N ASP A 32 5.67 -3.10 -30.59
CA ASP A 32 4.53 -4.01 -30.43
C ASP A 32 5.05 -5.45 -30.44
N ALA A 33 5.54 -5.90 -29.29
CA ALA A 33 5.59 -7.31 -28.91
C ALA A 33 5.97 -7.39 -27.43
N ILE A 34 5.37 -8.34 -26.70
CA ILE A 34 5.56 -8.63 -25.27
C ILE A 34 4.59 -7.84 -24.36
N PHE A 35 3.28 -8.06 -24.50
CA PHE A 35 2.33 -8.12 -23.36
C PHE A 35 1.00 -8.79 -23.79
N HIS A 36 1.08 -9.98 -24.36
CA HIS A 36 -0.07 -10.86 -24.53
C HIS A 36 0.27 -12.26 -24.04
N ASP A 37 0.24 -12.43 -22.72
CA ASP A 37 -0.08 -13.71 -22.09
C ASP A 37 -0.50 -13.40 -20.64
N HIS A 38 -1.61 -14.01 -20.19
CA HIS A 38 -2.31 -13.78 -18.91
C HIS A 38 -3.55 -12.85 -18.93
N VAL A 39 -4.47 -13.03 -19.90
CA VAL A 39 -5.91 -12.72 -19.67
C VAL A 39 -6.86 -13.89 -20.06
N PRO A 40 -6.73 -15.13 -19.56
CA PRO A 40 -7.80 -16.13 -19.69
C PRO A 40 -8.67 -16.27 -18.42
N ILE A 41 -8.22 -15.73 -17.28
CA ILE A 41 -8.87 -16.00 -15.99
C ILE A 41 -10.02 -15.03 -15.74
N VAL A 42 -9.86 -13.74 -16.05
CA VAL A 42 -10.86 -12.70 -15.76
C VAL A 42 -12.10 -12.84 -16.65
N SER A 43 -11.93 -13.15 -17.94
CA SER A 43 -13.05 -13.43 -18.86
C SER A 43 -13.83 -14.67 -18.43
N TYR A 44 -13.13 -15.76 -18.08
CA TYR A 44 -13.76 -16.99 -17.59
C TYR A 44 -14.57 -16.80 -16.29
N TYR A 45 -14.09 -15.96 -15.37
CA TYR A 45 -14.83 -15.63 -14.15
C TYR A 45 -16.01 -14.70 -14.43
N ASN A 46 -15.85 -13.69 -15.29
CA ASN A 46 -16.93 -12.79 -15.66
C ASN A 46 -18.07 -13.54 -16.38
N ASP A 47 -17.75 -14.48 -17.26
CA ASP A 47 -18.73 -15.32 -17.95
C ASP A 47 -19.51 -16.24 -16.99
N ARG A 48 -18.93 -16.60 -15.84
CA ARG A 48 -19.60 -17.42 -14.81
C ARG A 48 -20.31 -16.62 -13.73
N ILE A 49 -19.84 -15.41 -13.43
CA ILE A 49 -20.40 -14.55 -12.36
C ILE A 49 -21.59 -13.73 -12.89
N THR A 50 -21.53 -13.25 -14.12
CA THR A 50 -22.59 -12.41 -14.73
C THR A 50 -23.97 -13.10 -14.71
N PRO A 51 -24.12 -14.39 -15.04
CA PRO A 51 -25.41 -15.09 -14.94
C PRO A 51 -25.92 -15.26 -13.50
N LEU A 52 -25.01 -15.33 -12.53
CA LEU A 52 -25.35 -15.43 -11.10
C LEU A 52 -25.79 -14.08 -10.52
N LEU A 53 -25.13 -12.99 -10.92
CA LEU A 53 -25.55 -11.62 -10.57
C LEU A 53 -26.92 -11.31 -11.18
N ASP A 54 -27.13 -11.63 -12.46
CA ASP A 54 -28.41 -11.47 -13.14
C ASP A 54 -29.52 -12.30 -12.47
N ALA A 55 -29.22 -13.52 -12.00
CA ALA A 55 -30.18 -14.31 -11.22
C ALA A 55 -30.51 -13.70 -9.84
N VAL A 56 -29.54 -13.06 -9.17
CA VAL A 56 -29.73 -12.37 -7.88
C VAL A 56 -30.53 -11.07 -8.07
N ASP A 57 -30.27 -10.31 -9.13
CA ASP A 57 -31.02 -9.10 -9.45
C ASP A 57 -32.48 -9.41 -9.84
N ARG A 58 -32.71 -10.48 -10.61
CA ARG A 58 -34.06 -11.00 -10.86
C ARG A 58 -34.77 -11.46 -9.59
N LEU A 59 -34.05 -12.01 -8.61
CA LEU A 59 -34.62 -12.39 -7.31
C LEU A 59 -35.01 -11.18 -6.46
N ARG A 60 -34.23 -10.09 -6.49
CA ARG A 60 -34.60 -8.80 -5.87
C ARG A 60 -35.88 -8.23 -6.46
N GLN A 61 -36.03 -8.28 -7.78
CA GLN A 61 -37.25 -7.83 -8.49
C GLN A 61 -38.47 -8.69 -8.19
N LEU A 62 -38.28 -9.90 -7.65
CA LEU A 62 -39.36 -10.83 -7.32
C LEU A 62 -39.61 -10.91 -5.82
N GLN A 63 -39.23 -9.95 -4.97
CA GLN A 63 -39.57 -9.96 -3.53
C GLN A 63 -41.05 -9.57 -3.29
N ARG A 64 -41.68 -10.19 -2.29
CA ARG A 64 -43.05 -9.87 -1.88
C ARG A 64 -43.04 -8.48 -1.25
N LEU A 65 -43.70 -7.51 -1.90
CA LEU A 65 -43.82 -6.15 -1.39
C LEU A 65 -44.93 -6.16 -0.34
N VAL A 66 -44.58 -5.93 0.92
CA VAL A 66 -45.51 -6.03 2.07
C VAL A 66 -45.89 -4.64 2.60
N SER A 67 -45.19 -3.59 2.16
CA SER A 67 -45.48 -2.21 2.55
C SER A 67 -45.43 -1.25 1.37
N VAL A 68 -46.15 -0.13 1.50
CA VAL A 68 -46.12 0.98 0.54
C VAL A 68 -44.69 1.51 0.34
N ALA A 69 -43.86 1.50 1.39
CA ALA A 69 -42.46 1.91 1.29
C ALA A 69 -41.63 0.98 0.37
N GLU A 70 -41.89 -0.32 0.42
CA GLU A 70 -41.22 -1.30 -0.45
C GLU A 70 -41.71 -1.17 -1.91
N VAL A 71 -43.00 -0.89 -2.12
CA VAL A 71 -43.55 -0.58 -3.45
C VAL A 71 -42.88 0.65 -4.05
N MET A 72 -42.73 1.71 -3.26
CA MET A 72 -42.05 2.94 -3.68
C MET A 72 -40.56 2.71 -3.97
N ALA A 73 -39.88 1.87 -3.19
CA ALA A 73 -38.48 1.51 -3.44
C ALA A 73 -38.30 0.68 -4.72
N ALA A 74 -39.19 -0.30 -4.97
CA ALA A 74 -39.17 -1.08 -6.21
C ALA A 74 -39.44 -0.19 -7.44
N PHE A 75 -40.39 0.73 -7.32
CA PHE A 75 -40.70 1.70 -8.38
C PHE A 75 -39.52 2.64 -8.69
N SER A 76 -38.90 3.22 -7.66
CA SER A 76 -37.68 4.04 -7.82
C SER A 76 -36.54 3.26 -8.47
N GLY A 77 -36.36 1.97 -8.10
CA GLY A 77 -35.39 1.09 -8.72
C GLY A 77 -35.65 0.81 -10.21
N ILE A 78 -36.91 0.63 -10.61
CA ILE A 78 -37.31 0.45 -12.02
C ILE A 78 -37.01 1.72 -12.83
N ILE A 79 -37.35 2.90 -12.29
CA ILE A 79 -37.07 4.19 -12.95
C ILE A 79 -35.57 4.40 -13.10
N GLY A 80 -34.79 4.19 -12.02
CA GLY A 80 -33.34 4.35 -12.06
C GLY A 80 -32.67 3.42 -13.08
N SER A 81 -33.12 2.16 -13.16
CA SER A 81 -32.62 1.19 -14.15
C SER A 81 -32.98 1.59 -15.59
N SER A 82 -34.19 2.10 -15.78
CA SER A 82 -34.66 2.60 -17.08
C SER A 82 -33.89 3.84 -17.54
N GLN A 83 -33.61 4.78 -16.63
CA GLN A 83 -32.81 5.98 -16.90
C GLN A 83 -31.38 5.63 -17.32
N GLU A 84 -30.71 4.69 -16.65
CA GLU A 84 -29.35 4.27 -17.04
C GLU A 84 -29.36 3.55 -18.39
N SER A 85 -30.37 2.73 -18.68
CA SER A 85 -30.54 2.09 -20.00
C SER A 85 -30.71 3.13 -21.10
N LEU A 86 -31.59 4.11 -20.89
CA LEU A 86 -31.81 5.21 -21.83
C LEU A 86 -30.57 6.10 -21.99
N ARG A 87 -29.81 6.30 -20.92
CA ARG A 87 -28.53 7.03 -20.97
C ARG A 87 -27.52 6.30 -21.86
N LYS A 88 -27.38 4.99 -21.69
CA LYS A 88 -26.51 4.16 -22.54
C LYS A 88 -26.88 4.28 -24.00
N ILE A 89 -28.18 4.22 -24.30
CA ILE A 89 -28.72 4.24 -25.67
C ILE A 89 -28.66 5.62 -26.33
N LEU A 90 -29.20 6.65 -25.67
CA LEU A 90 -29.43 7.97 -26.27
C LEU A 90 -28.23 8.91 -26.09
N VAL A 91 -27.41 8.72 -25.05
CA VAL A 91 -26.31 9.64 -24.71
C VAL A 91 -24.93 9.03 -24.95
N ARG A 92 -24.70 7.76 -24.58
CA ARG A 92 -23.38 7.11 -24.72
C ARG A 92 -23.20 6.31 -26.01
N GLY A 93 -24.30 5.91 -26.68
CA GLY A 93 -24.26 5.11 -27.90
C GLY A 93 -23.86 3.64 -27.70
N GLU A 94 -24.03 3.10 -26.50
CA GLU A 94 -23.75 1.69 -26.20
C GLU A 94 -24.87 0.78 -26.75
N ILE A 95 -24.51 -0.26 -27.52
CA ILE A 95 -25.46 -1.15 -28.22
C ILE A 95 -25.68 -2.49 -27.47
N ASP A 96 -24.86 -2.78 -26.46
CA ASP A 96 -24.72 -4.11 -25.83
C ASP A 96 -26.02 -4.64 -25.21
N GLU A 97 -26.92 -3.75 -24.78
CA GLU A 97 -28.15 -4.11 -24.07
C GLU A 97 -29.32 -4.50 -25.01
N TYR A 98 -29.26 -4.08 -26.28
CA TYR A 98 -30.29 -4.32 -27.32
C TYR A 98 -29.69 -4.70 -28.69
N PRO A 99 -28.82 -5.72 -28.79
CA PRO A 99 -28.03 -5.98 -30.01
C PRO A 99 -28.84 -6.40 -31.25
N ARG A 100 -30.12 -6.75 -31.09
CA ARG A 100 -31.00 -7.24 -32.17
C ARG A 100 -32.10 -6.25 -32.58
N LYS A 101 -32.25 -5.12 -31.89
CA LYS A 101 -33.28 -4.11 -32.16
C LYS A 101 -32.64 -2.83 -32.72
N LYS A 102 -32.46 -2.81 -34.05
CA LYS A 102 -31.81 -1.69 -34.77
C LYS A 102 -32.57 -0.37 -34.62
N ASP A 103 -33.87 -0.45 -34.36
CA ASP A 103 -34.80 0.65 -34.07
C ASP A 103 -34.52 1.38 -32.74
N ILE A 104 -33.65 0.85 -31.88
CA ILE A 104 -33.33 1.41 -30.56
C ILE A 104 -31.90 1.98 -30.53
N HIS A 105 -31.18 2.05 -31.65
CA HIS A 105 -29.81 2.60 -31.71
C HIS A 105 -29.83 4.15 -31.67
N GLY A 106 -30.15 4.69 -30.49
CA GLY A 106 -30.35 6.11 -30.19
C GLY A 106 -29.42 7.07 -30.92
N THR A 107 -28.14 7.09 -30.54
CA THR A 107 -27.17 8.06 -31.06
C THR A 107 -26.93 7.96 -32.57
N ALA A 108 -26.85 6.74 -33.12
CA ALA A 108 -26.62 6.54 -34.55
C ALA A 108 -27.79 7.08 -35.40
N ARG A 109 -29.03 6.82 -34.95
CA ARG A 109 -30.24 7.30 -35.65
C ARG A 109 -30.39 8.81 -35.56
N LEU A 110 -30.08 9.43 -34.42
CA LEU A 110 -30.13 10.88 -34.27
C LEU A 110 -29.13 11.61 -35.19
N VAL A 111 -27.93 11.06 -35.38
CA VAL A 111 -26.94 11.60 -36.33
C VAL A 111 -27.43 11.50 -37.77
N GLU A 112 -28.05 10.37 -38.15
CA GLU A 112 -28.64 10.19 -39.48
C GLU A 112 -29.75 11.23 -39.75
N MET A 113 -30.62 11.48 -38.76
CA MET A 113 -31.69 12.48 -38.88
C MET A 113 -31.13 13.91 -39.00
N LEU A 114 -30.08 14.26 -38.23
CA LEU A 114 -29.42 15.58 -38.36
C LEU A 114 -28.75 15.76 -39.72
N ASN A 115 -28.12 14.73 -40.27
CA ASN A 115 -27.52 14.78 -41.60
C ASN A 115 -28.59 14.97 -42.70
N GLN A 116 -29.74 14.29 -42.56
CA GLN A 116 -30.87 14.48 -43.48
C GLN A 116 -31.40 15.91 -43.39
N PHE A 117 -31.59 16.45 -42.19
CA PHE A 117 -32.02 17.84 -41.98
C PHE A 117 -31.05 18.85 -42.61
N SER A 118 -29.73 18.65 -42.44
CA SER A 118 -28.72 19.48 -43.10
C SER A 118 -28.86 19.42 -44.62
N THR A 119 -29.08 18.22 -45.18
CA THR A 119 -29.26 18.05 -46.63
C THR A 119 -30.52 18.76 -47.14
N ASP A 120 -31.64 18.65 -46.42
CA ASP A 120 -32.91 19.29 -46.75
C ASP A 120 -32.77 20.82 -46.75
N LEU A 121 -32.03 21.37 -45.77
CA LEU A 121 -31.72 22.80 -45.67
C LEU A 121 -30.90 23.33 -46.87
N HIS A 122 -29.91 22.56 -47.34
CA HIS A 122 -29.05 22.97 -48.48
C HIS A 122 -29.76 22.87 -49.83
N ASN A 123 -30.71 21.94 -49.98
CA ASN A 123 -31.49 21.79 -51.22
C ASN A 123 -32.44 22.97 -51.50
N CYS A 124 -32.68 23.83 -50.50
CA CYS A 124 -33.51 25.03 -50.65
C CYS A 124 -32.78 26.24 -51.27
N SER A 125 -31.46 26.17 -51.57
CA SER A 125 -30.69 27.34 -52.05
C SER A 125 -30.44 27.40 -53.57
N ASP A 126 -31.10 28.36 -54.21
CA ASP A 126 -30.87 29.04 -55.50
C ASP A 126 -30.75 28.22 -56.81
N HIS A 127 -31.74 28.44 -57.68
CA HIS A 127 -31.76 27.99 -59.08
C HIS A 127 -30.79 28.84 -59.94
N THR A 128 -29.84 28.19 -60.61
CA THR A 128 -28.83 28.82 -61.49
C THR A 128 -29.41 29.55 -62.72
N LYS A 129 -30.71 29.40 -63.00
CA LYS A 129 -31.40 29.96 -64.17
C LYS A 129 -31.85 31.41 -64.01
N ASP A 130 -32.23 31.84 -62.80
CA ASP A 130 -32.74 33.20 -62.54
C ASP A 130 -31.72 34.05 -61.74
N PHE A 131 -30.44 33.84 -62.00
CA PHE A 131 -29.37 34.44 -61.22
C PHE A 131 -29.45 35.97 -61.21
N MET A 132 -29.38 36.55 -60.01
CA MET A 132 -29.48 37.99 -59.71
C MET A 132 -30.82 38.67 -60.03
N MET A 133 -31.84 37.96 -60.53
CA MET A 133 -33.13 38.59 -60.85
C MET A 133 -33.88 39.06 -59.60
N LYS A 134 -33.88 38.26 -58.52
CA LYS A 134 -34.50 38.62 -57.23
C LYS A 134 -33.79 39.82 -56.58
N GLU A 135 -32.46 39.88 -56.69
CA GLU A 135 -31.65 41.00 -56.19
C GLU A 135 -31.89 42.28 -57.00
N ILE A 136 -32.06 42.17 -58.33
CA ILE A 136 -32.42 43.32 -59.19
C ILE A 136 -33.82 43.83 -58.85
N GLU A 137 -34.81 42.94 -58.71
CA GLU A 137 -36.20 43.30 -58.36
C GLU A 137 -36.26 44.08 -57.04
N VAL A 138 -35.62 43.57 -55.98
CA VAL A 138 -35.58 44.25 -54.67
C VAL A 138 -34.84 45.59 -54.76
N LEU A 139 -33.77 45.71 -55.56
CA LEU A 139 -33.06 46.97 -55.78
C LEU A 139 -33.89 47.98 -56.61
N GLU A 140 -34.75 47.52 -57.51
CA GLU A 140 -35.67 48.35 -58.29
C GLU A 140 -36.91 48.79 -57.49
N GLU A 141 -37.38 47.99 -56.54
CA GLU A 141 -38.47 48.34 -55.63
C GLU A 141 -38.04 49.34 -54.56
N THR A 142 -36.79 49.27 -54.09
CA THR A 142 -36.25 50.09 -53.00
C THR A 142 -35.76 51.49 -53.44
N LYS A 143 -36.38 52.14 -54.46
CA LYS A 143 -36.04 53.46 -55.08
C LYS A 143 -35.97 54.68 -54.11
N GLY A 144 -35.12 54.62 -53.09
CA GLY A 144 -34.73 55.73 -52.20
C GLY A 144 -33.39 56.35 -52.62
N ILE A 145 -33.05 57.50 -52.01
CA ILE A 145 -31.92 58.39 -52.33
C ILE A 145 -30.64 57.61 -52.70
N GLN A 146 -30.28 57.64 -53.98
CA GLN A 146 -29.13 56.92 -54.52
C GLN A 146 -27.82 57.65 -54.17
N LEU A 147 -27.10 57.17 -53.15
CA LEU A 147 -25.68 57.47 -52.98
C LEU A 147 -24.84 56.47 -53.80
N PRO A 148 -23.78 56.92 -54.49
CA PRO A 148 -22.82 56.01 -55.11
C PRO A 148 -22.20 55.10 -54.05
N ASN A 149 -22.08 53.79 -54.33
CA ASN A 149 -21.35 52.80 -53.51
C ASN A 149 -21.91 52.43 -52.12
N ILE A 150 -23.18 52.71 -51.80
CA ILE A 150 -23.84 52.21 -50.56
C ILE A 150 -25.07 51.39 -50.94
N LEU A 151 -25.12 50.11 -50.53
CA LEU A 151 -26.29 49.24 -50.68
C LEU A 151 -27.34 49.54 -49.60
N PRO A 152 -28.65 49.48 -49.90
CA PRO A 152 -29.68 49.61 -48.88
C PRO A 152 -29.66 48.40 -47.93
N HIS A 153 -29.47 48.65 -46.63
CA HIS A 153 -29.57 47.61 -45.58
C HIS A 153 -30.92 46.89 -45.63
N THR A 154 -31.98 47.64 -45.95
CA THR A 154 -33.34 47.12 -46.14
C THR A 154 -33.44 46.09 -47.26
N ALA A 155 -32.67 46.21 -48.34
CA ALA A 155 -32.69 45.25 -49.45
C ALA A 155 -32.09 43.88 -49.05
N ILE A 156 -31.00 43.90 -48.27
CA ILE A 156 -30.37 42.69 -47.73
C ILE A 156 -31.34 42.00 -46.76
N LEU A 157 -31.92 42.76 -45.83
CA LEU A 157 -32.83 42.23 -44.82
C LEU A 157 -34.09 41.59 -45.44
N THR A 158 -34.71 42.23 -46.43
CA THR A 158 -35.91 41.69 -47.11
C THR A 158 -35.63 40.34 -47.78
N ILE A 159 -34.49 40.18 -48.47
CA ILE A 159 -34.14 38.92 -49.14
C ILE A 159 -33.86 37.83 -48.11
N LEU A 160 -33.17 38.17 -47.02
CA LEU A 160 -32.87 37.21 -45.95
C LEU A 160 -34.14 36.78 -45.22
N GLN A 161 -35.04 37.70 -44.88
CA GLN A 161 -36.33 37.38 -44.24
C GLN A 161 -37.17 36.44 -45.11
N GLN A 162 -37.24 36.69 -46.42
CA GLN A 162 -37.93 35.80 -47.35
C GLN A 162 -37.29 34.39 -47.38
N LYS A 163 -35.95 34.31 -47.44
CA LYS A 163 -35.24 33.02 -47.43
C LYS A 163 -35.42 32.25 -46.12
N VAL A 164 -35.42 32.93 -44.96
CA VAL A 164 -35.69 32.30 -43.67
C VAL A 164 -37.15 31.83 -43.58
N GLU A 165 -38.09 32.58 -44.15
CA GLU A 165 -39.50 32.16 -44.23
C GLU A 165 -39.69 30.91 -45.09
N GLU A 166 -38.97 30.78 -46.22
CA GLU A 166 -39.02 29.59 -47.10
C GLU A 166 -38.64 28.29 -46.37
N ILE A 167 -37.80 28.37 -45.33
CA ILE A 167 -37.33 27.22 -44.55
C ILE A 167 -37.97 27.10 -43.16
N SER A 168 -38.88 27.98 -42.76
CA SER A 168 -39.36 28.10 -41.37
C SER A 168 -40.02 26.84 -40.81
N GLU A 169 -40.66 26.06 -41.67
CA GLU A 169 -41.31 24.78 -41.33
C GLU A 169 -40.32 23.61 -41.18
N LEU A 170 -39.13 23.67 -41.81
CA LEU A 170 -38.19 22.55 -41.82
C LEU A 170 -37.61 22.22 -40.43
N PRO A 171 -37.13 23.20 -39.64
CA PRO A 171 -36.67 22.95 -38.27
C PRO A 171 -37.77 22.40 -37.36
N ILE A 172 -39.01 22.90 -37.51
CA ILE A 172 -40.15 22.46 -36.70
C ILE A 172 -40.43 20.99 -36.98
N ARG A 173 -40.62 20.63 -38.26
CA ARG A 173 -40.85 19.23 -38.68
C ARG A 173 -39.75 18.29 -38.20
N PHE A 174 -38.49 18.72 -38.31
CA PHE A 174 -37.35 17.93 -37.84
C PHE A 174 -37.45 17.60 -36.34
N VAL A 175 -37.76 18.58 -35.49
CA VAL A 175 -37.93 18.34 -34.05
C VAL A 175 -39.09 17.40 -33.75
N GLU A 176 -40.19 17.49 -34.50
CA GLU A 176 -41.32 16.56 -34.34
C GLU A 176 -40.93 15.10 -34.63
N GLU A 177 -40.19 14.87 -35.71
CA GLU A 177 -39.71 13.55 -36.10
C GLU A 177 -38.77 12.97 -35.03
N VAL A 178 -37.84 13.80 -34.53
CA VAL A 178 -36.88 13.38 -33.48
C VAL A 178 -37.61 12.99 -32.19
N TRP A 179 -38.57 13.79 -31.73
CA TRP A 179 -39.30 13.47 -30.51
C TRP A 179 -40.24 12.27 -30.65
N THR A 180 -40.79 12.04 -31.85
CA THR A 180 -41.58 10.83 -32.14
C THR A 180 -40.71 9.57 -32.04
N TYR A 181 -39.47 9.63 -32.54
CA TYR A 181 -38.50 8.55 -32.37
C TYR A 181 -38.14 8.33 -30.89
N ILE A 182 -37.85 9.41 -30.15
CA ILE A 182 -37.51 9.34 -28.72
C ILE A 182 -38.67 8.73 -27.91
N ASP A 183 -39.92 9.06 -28.23
CA ASP A 183 -41.11 8.49 -27.58
C ASP A 183 -41.11 6.95 -27.68
N GLY A 184 -40.91 6.42 -28.89
CA GLY A 184 -40.84 4.98 -29.12
C GLY A 184 -39.70 4.28 -28.37
N VAL A 185 -38.53 4.94 -28.27
CA VAL A 185 -37.38 4.42 -27.51
C VAL A 185 -37.66 4.42 -26.00
N VAL A 186 -38.19 5.51 -25.45
CA VAL A 186 -38.50 5.65 -24.03
C VAL A 186 -39.52 4.61 -23.59
N ILE A 187 -40.60 4.42 -24.36
CA ILE A 187 -41.62 3.41 -24.07
C ILE A 187 -41.05 2.00 -24.12
N SER A 188 -40.26 1.69 -25.15
CA SER A 188 -39.67 0.36 -25.32
C SER A 188 -38.76 -0.04 -24.15
N VAL A 189 -38.00 0.91 -23.61
CA VAL A 189 -37.11 0.66 -22.46
C VAL A 189 -37.93 0.52 -21.17
N LEU A 190 -38.89 1.42 -20.95
CA LEU A 190 -39.76 1.37 -19.77
C LEU A 190 -40.59 0.09 -19.71
N ASP A 191 -41.11 -0.38 -20.84
CA ASP A 191 -41.87 -1.62 -20.95
C ASP A 191 -41.06 -2.86 -20.54
N ARG A 192 -39.79 -2.90 -20.95
CA ARG A 192 -38.88 -4.01 -20.62
C ARG A 192 -38.62 -4.09 -19.11
N HIS A 193 -38.36 -2.95 -18.48
CA HIS A 193 -38.05 -2.90 -17.04
C HIS A 193 -39.28 -3.05 -16.15
N SER A 194 -40.49 -2.88 -16.70
CA SER A 194 -41.77 -3.06 -15.99
C SER A 194 -42.53 -4.34 -16.37
N GLU A 195 -41.92 -5.27 -17.13
CA GLU A 195 -42.55 -6.51 -17.64
C GLU A 195 -43.22 -7.37 -16.55
N ASN A 196 -42.68 -7.34 -15.34
CA ASN A 196 -43.18 -8.13 -14.22
C ASN A 196 -44.39 -7.49 -13.50
N TYR A 197 -44.80 -6.27 -13.87
CA TYR A 197 -45.84 -5.48 -13.21
C TYR A 197 -46.86 -4.94 -14.22
N HIS A 198 -47.79 -5.79 -14.66
CA HIS A 198 -48.70 -5.44 -15.76
C HIS A 198 -49.56 -4.18 -15.52
N ARG A 199 -50.09 -3.99 -14.31
CA ARG A 199 -50.84 -2.76 -13.97
C ARG A 199 -49.95 -1.51 -13.95
N LEU A 200 -48.67 -1.67 -13.62
CA LEU A 200 -47.67 -0.59 -13.64
C LEU A 200 -47.28 -0.18 -15.07
N GLN A 201 -47.25 -1.14 -16.01
CA GLN A 201 -46.92 -0.87 -17.42
C GLN A 201 -47.88 0.14 -18.06
N LEU A 202 -49.19 -0.02 -17.86
CA LEU A 202 -50.19 0.90 -18.42
C LEU A 202 -50.04 2.31 -17.88
N PHE A 203 -49.76 2.43 -16.58
CA PHE A 203 -49.48 3.71 -15.93
C PHE A 203 -48.19 4.35 -16.48
N ILE A 204 -47.08 3.61 -16.51
CA ILE A 204 -45.78 4.12 -16.97
C ILE A 204 -45.83 4.55 -18.44
N ARG A 205 -46.51 3.79 -19.32
CA ARG A 205 -46.69 4.19 -20.73
C ARG A 205 -47.41 5.51 -20.89
N ARG A 206 -48.52 5.70 -20.15
CA ARG A 206 -49.29 6.95 -20.19
C ARG A 206 -48.45 8.14 -19.74
N VAL A 207 -47.67 7.97 -18.67
CA VAL A 207 -46.79 9.01 -18.13
C VAL A 207 -45.64 9.31 -19.09
N ALA A 208 -45.04 8.28 -19.68
CA ALA A 208 -43.96 8.43 -20.67
C ALA A 208 -44.41 9.26 -21.88
N HIS A 209 -45.56 8.94 -22.47
CA HIS A 209 -46.12 9.71 -23.59
C HIS A 209 -46.40 11.17 -23.19
N LYS A 210 -46.99 11.41 -22.01
CA LYS A 210 -47.27 12.77 -21.51
C LYS A 210 -45.97 13.56 -21.32
N LEU A 211 -44.94 12.93 -20.76
CA LEU A 211 -43.63 13.54 -20.55
C LEU A 211 -42.94 13.88 -21.88
N VAL A 212 -42.92 12.95 -22.83
CA VAL A 212 -42.29 13.18 -24.14
C VAL A 212 -43.05 14.22 -24.95
N ALA A 213 -44.39 14.22 -24.92
CA ALA A 213 -45.20 15.28 -25.54
C ALA A 213 -44.87 16.66 -24.96
N LYS A 214 -44.78 16.79 -23.63
CA LYS A 214 -44.37 18.02 -22.95
C LYS A 214 -42.95 18.49 -23.32
N MET A 215 -42.04 17.57 -23.60
CA MET A 215 -40.69 17.91 -24.07
C MET A 215 -40.67 18.29 -25.56
N LYS A 216 -41.53 17.65 -26.36
CA LYS A 216 -41.75 17.97 -27.77
C LYS A 216 -42.28 19.40 -27.90
N ASP A 217 -43.36 19.75 -27.19
CA ASP A 217 -43.98 21.08 -27.26
C ASP A 217 -42.98 22.19 -26.87
N ARG A 218 -42.25 22.01 -25.76
CA ARG A 218 -41.18 22.93 -25.35
C ARG A 218 -40.09 23.09 -26.41
N SER A 219 -39.78 22.02 -27.15
CA SER A 219 -38.79 22.07 -28.20
C SER A 219 -39.30 22.80 -29.43
N ILE A 220 -40.58 22.62 -29.78
CA ILE A 220 -41.22 23.35 -30.89
C ILE A 220 -41.26 24.85 -30.58
N ASP A 221 -41.65 25.23 -29.36
CA ASP A 221 -41.65 26.64 -28.94
C ASP A 221 -40.25 27.26 -29.09
N TRP A 222 -39.22 26.58 -28.58
CA TRP A 222 -37.84 27.04 -28.67
C TRP A 222 -37.33 27.16 -30.11
N VAL A 223 -37.64 26.17 -30.97
CA VAL A 223 -37.24 26.22 -32.38
C VAL A 223 -37.96 27.34 -33.12
N THR A 224 -39.24 27.58 -32.80
CA THR A 224 -40.00 28.68 -33.37
C THR A 224 -39.34 30.02 -33.00
N GLU A 225 -38.94 30.20 -31.74
CA GLU A 225 -38.17 31.38 -31.31
C GLU A 225 -36.85 31.53 -32.07
N ILE A 226 -36.10 30.44 -32.28
CA ILE A 226 -34.83 30.46 -33.03
C ILE A 226 -35.03 30.90 -34.48
N VAL A 227 -36.06 30.37 -35.14
CA VAL A 227 -36.40 30.76 -36.52
C VAL A 227 -36.80 32.23 -36.59
N GLN A 228 -37.56 32.73 -35.62
CA GLN A 228 -37.94 34.15 -35.55
C GLN A 228 -36.75 35.06 -35.26
N MET A 229 -35.84 34.67 -34.36
CA MET A 229 -34.60 35.41 -34.11
C MET A 229 -33.75 35.51 -35.38
N GLU A 230 -33.68 34.45 -36.18
CA GLU A 230 -32.89 34.45 -37.41
C GLU A 230 -33.46 35.42 -38.48
N LYS A 231 -34.76 35.70 -38.47
CA LYS A 231 -35.39 36.74 -39.33
C LYS A 231 -34.97 38.17 -38.96
N GLU A 232 -34.60 38.40 -37.71
CA GLU A 232 -34.28 39.73 -37.18
C GLU A 232 -32.77 39.98 -37.05
N THR A 233 -31.93 38.96 -37.26
CA THR A 233 -30.50 39.12 -37.00
C THR A 233 -29.74 39.70 -38.19
N ASP A 234 -28.65 40.42 -37.91
CA ASP A 234 -27.69 40.95 -38.89
C ASP A 234 -26.25 40.49 -38.57
N TYR A 235 -25.72 39.55 -39.37
CA TYR A 235 -24.36 39.02 -39.30
C TYR A 235 -23.34 39.69 -40.22
N THR A 236 -23.61 40.89 -40.72
CA THR A 236 -22.63 41.60 -41.56
C THR A 236 -21.30 41.87 -40.86
N CYS A 237 -21.24 41.77 -39.53
CA CYS A 237 -20.03 41.88 -38.70
C CYS A 237 -19.29 40.54 -38.42
N ASN A 238 -19.80 39.39 -38.89
CA ASN A 238 -19.17 38.09 -38.62
C ASN A 238 -17.86 37.94 -39.45
N PRO A 239 -16.71 37.56 -38.84
CA PRO A 239 -15.44 37.40 -39.56
C PRO A 239 -15.46 36.39 -40.72
N GLU A 240 -16.19 35.29 -40.58
CA GLU A 240 -16.33 34.26 -41.62
C GLU A 240 -17.18 34.78 -42.78
N TYR A 241 -18.28 35.48 -42.47
CA TYR A 241 -19.06 36.21 -43.46
C TYR A 241 -18.18 37.21 -44.22
N MET A 242 -17.41 38.05 -43.51
CA MET A 242 -16.54 39.06 -44.13
C MET A 242 -15.48 38.43 -45.02
N LYS A 243 -14.90 37.29 -44.59
CA LYS A 243 -13.91 36.55 -45.38
C LYS A 243 -14.53 36.00 -46.67
N GLU A 244 -15.69 35.35 -46.58
CA GLU A 244 -16.36 34.76 -47.75
C GLU A 244 -16.87 35.86 -48.69
N TRP A 245 -17.48 36.92 -48.17
CA TRP A 245 -17.92 38.05 -48.97
C TRP A 245 -16.75 38.76 -49.66
N ASN A 246 -15.65 39.06 -48.96
CA ASN A 246 -14.45 39.68 -49.56
C ASN A 246 -13.86 38.82 -50.69
N LYS A 247 -13.89 37.50 -50.52
CA LYS A 247 -13.45 36.55 -51.55
C LYS A 247 -14.34 36.61 -52.79
N LEU A 248 -15.66 36.61 -52.60
CA LEU A 248 -16.64 36.63 -53.69
C LEU A 248 -16.69 37.98 -54.42
N ILE A 249 -16.63 39.09 -53.68
CA ILE A 249 -16.73 40.44 -54.26
C ILE A 249 -15.47 40.82 -55.06
N ALA A 250 -14.31 40.22 -54.76
CA ALA A 250 -13.08 40.45 -55.52
C ALA A 250 -13.20 40.12 -57.02
N GLN A 251 -14.17 39.28 -57.41
CA GLN A 251 -14.43 38.88 -58.79
C GLN A 251 -15.34 39.87 -59.55
N GLN A 252 -15.91 40.88 -58.88
CA GLN A 252 -16.93 41.76 -59.44
C GLN A 252 -16.50 42.42 -60.74
N HIS A 253 -15.30 43.01 -60.80
CA HIS A 253 -14.84 43.72 -62.00
C HIS A 253 -14.70 42.76 -63.19
N THR A 254 -14.06 41.61 -62.97
CA THR A 254 -13.83 40.59 -64.00
C THR A 254 -15.15 40.01 -64.53
N VAL A 255 -16.06 39.65 -63.62
CA VAL A 255 -17.37 39.09 -64.01
C VAL A 255 -18.21 40.12 -64.77
N ILE A 256 -18.23 41.38 -64.33
CA ILE A 256 -19.02 42.42 -65.01
C ILE A 256 -18.44 42.78 -66.37
N GLU A 257 -17.11 42.85 -66.52
CA GLU A 257 -16.47 43.05 -67.83
C GLU A 257 -16.76 41.92 -68.80
N ASP A 258 -16.63 40.67 -68.34
CA ASP A 258 -17.01 39.49 -69.14
C ASP A 258 -18.49 39.56 -69.53
N ILE A 259 -19.36 40.07 -68.63
CA ILE A 259 -20.77 40.24 -68.94
C ILE A 259 -21.00 41.27 -70.06
N MET A 260 -20.27 42.39 -70.02
CA MET A 260 -20.43 43.50 -70.96
C MET A 260 -19.86 43.21 -72.36
N GLN A 261 -18.82 42.38 -72.46
CA GLN A 261 -18.11 42.12 -73.72
C GLN A 261 -18.74 41.01 -74.59
N ARG A 262 -19.52 40.08 -74.03
CA ARG A 262 -19.81 38.78 -74.67
C ARG A 262 -21.23 38.53 -75.25
N GLY A 263 -22.11 39.53 -75.34
CA GLY A 263 -23.39 39.39 -76.09
C GLY A 263 -24.54 38.70 -75.33
N ARG A 264 -25.54 38.09 -76.02
CA ARG A 264 -26.85 37.73 -75.41
C ARG A 264 -27.00 36.35 -74.75
N LEU A 265 -26.09 35.39 -74.91
CA LEU A 265 -26.18 34.05 -74.29
C LEU A 265 -24.78 33.49 -74.01
N TYR A 266 -24.32 33.55 -72.76
CA TYR A 266 -23.14 32.82 -72.29
C TYR A 266 -23.28 32.47 -70.80
N LEU A 267 -22.72 31.31 -70.43
CA LEU A 267 -22.49 30.90 -69.06
C LEU A 267 -21.21 31.60 -68.55
N VAL A 268 -21.25 32.17 -67.35
CA VAL A 268 -20.06 32.66 -66.64
C VAL A 268 -19.83 31.79 -65.43
N ASN A 269 -18.59 31.32 -65.27
CA ASN A 269 -18.20 30.60 -64.07
C ASN A 269 -17.98 31.62 -62.94
N ILE A 270 -18.82 31.55 -61.91
CA ILE A 270 -18.71 32.39 -60.71
C ILE A 270 -18.34 31.48 -59.55
N GLU A 271 -17.27 31.82 -58.83
CA GLU A 271 -16.83 31.02 -57.69
C GLU A 271 -17.95 30.93 -56.64
N GLY A 272 -18.25 29.71 -56.18
CA GLY A 272 -19.36 29.43 -55.25
C GLY A 272 -20.71 29.12 -55.92
N PHE A 273 -20.89 29.45 -57.20
CA PHE A 273 -22.13 29.20 -57.95
C PHE A 273 -21.94 28.30 -59.18
N GLY A 274 -20.71 28.14 -59.67
CA GLY A 274 -20.41 27.35 -60.88
C GLY A 274 -20.77 28.11 -62.15
N ASP A 275 -21.17 27.40 -63.19
CA ASP A 275 -21.57 28.00 -64.47
C ASP A 275 -23.00 28.55 -64.39
N VAL A 276 -23.13 29.87 -64.55
CA VAL A 276 -24.38 30.60 -64.36
C VAL A 276 -24.79 31.31 -65.65
N GLU A 277 -26.07 31.23 -66.01
CA GLU A 277 -26.62 31.94 -67.18
C GLU A 277 -26.77 33.44 -66.84
N VAL A 278 -26.14 34.32 -67.63
CA VAL A 278 -26.11 35.77 -67.36
C VAL A 278 -26.58 36.62 -68.53
N GLY A 279 -27.08 36.00 -69.60
CA GLY A 279 -27.51 36.70 -70.82
C GLY A 279 -28.64 37.71 -70.59
N HIS A 280 -29.55 37.42 -69.65
CA HIS A 280 -30.66 38.30 -69.26
C HIS A 280 -30.21 39.58 -68.54
N LEU A 281 -29.03 39.59 -67.95
CA LEU A 281 -28.54 40.68 -67.09
C LEU A 281 -28.04 41.89 -67.87
N MET A 282 -27.79 41.75 -69.18
CA MET A 282 -27.33 42.85 -70.04
C MET A 282 -28.30 44.04 -70.12
N VAL A 283 -29.58 43.84 -69.80
CA VAL A 283 -30.58 44.92 -69.78
C VAL A 283 -30.37 45.86 -68.59
N TYR A 284 -29.77 45.37 -67.49
CA TYR A 284 -29.68 46.06 -66.20
C TYR A 284 -28.29 46.66 -65.93
N LYS A 285 -27.61 47.18 -66.97
CA LYS A 285 -26.20 47.62 -66.90
C LYS A 285 -25.87 48.56 -65.73
N LEU A 286 -26.80 49.45 -65.36
CA LEU A 286 -26.60 50.43 -64.29
C LEU A 286 -26.73 49.84 -62.88
N ILE A 287 -27.54 48.79 -62.71
CA ILE A 287 -27.84 48.17 -61.40
C ILE A 287 -26.98 46.93 -61.18
N LEU A 288 -26.44 46.33 -62.24
CA LEU A 288 -25.69 45.08 -62.22
C LEU A 288 -24.56 45.00 -61.16
N PRO A 289 -23.70 46.02 -60.97
CA PRO A 289 -22.68 45.96 -59.92
C PRO A 289 -23.27 45.86 -58.51
N LYS A 290 -24.38 46.58 -58.26
CA LYS A 290 -25.09 46.57 -56.97
C LYS A 290 -25.81 45.23 -56.75
N ALA A 291 -26.43 44.68 -57.79
CA ALA A 291 -27.07 43.36 -57.72
C ALA A 291 -26.06 42.25 -57.46
N PHE A 292 -24.86 42.33 -58.06
CA PHE A 292 -23.78 41.39 -57.82
C PHE A 292 -23.27 41.46 -56.37
N ASP A 293 -23.00 42.66 -55.84
CA ASP A 293 -22.59 42.81 -54.44
C ASP A 293 -23.68 42.28 -53.49
N LEU A 294 -24.95 42.61 -53.75
CA LEU A 294 -26.09 42.10 -52.97
C LEU A 294 -26.17 40.57 -53.00
N LYS A 295 -25.99 39.93 -54.16
CA LYS A 295 -26.02 38.47 -54.31
C LYS A 295 -24.89 37.79 -53.52
N MET A 296 -23.67 38.32 -53.61
CA MET A 296 -22.52 37.77 -52.90
C MET A 296 -22.67 37.91 -51.38
N ARG A 297 -23.22 39.04 -50.90
CA ARG A 297 -23.55 39.23 -49.48
C ARG A 297 -24.60 38.24 -49.01
N VAL A 298 -25.73 38.14 -49.71
CA VAL A 298 -26.81 37.21 -49.33
C VAL A 298 -26.30 35.77 -49.31
N PHE A 299 -25.46 35.37 -50.27
CA PHE A 299 -24.91 34.01 -50.32
C PHE A 299 -23.92 33.72 -49.19
N ALA A 300 -22.97 34.62 -48.93
CA ALA A 300 -22.04 34.48 -47.82
C ALA A 300 -22.78 34.44 -46.48
N TYR A 301 -23.83 35.26 -46.34
CA TYR A 301 -24.69 35.28 -45.16
C TYR A 301 -25.46 33.97 -44.99
N TRP A 302 -26.08 33.47 -46.07
CA TRP A 302 -26.90 32.27 -46.06
C TRP A 302 -26.14 31.03 -45.61
N LYS A 303 -24.85 30.90 -46.00
CA LYS A 303 -23.99 29.81 -45.49
C LYS A 303 -23.88 29.79 -43.97
N VAL A 304 -23.75 30.97 -43.34
CA VAL A 304 -23.67 31.10 -41.88
C VAL A 304 -25.00 30.73 -41.22
N VAL A 305 -26.12 31.16 -41.80
CA VAL A 305 -27.48 30.82 -41.33
C VAL A 305 -27.70 29.31 -41.29
N LEU A 306 -27.43 28.61 -42.39
CA LEU A 306 -27.66 27.16 -42.52
C LEU A 306 -26.82 26.36 -41.50
N MET A 307 -25.53 26.67 -41.38
CA MET A 307 -24.64 26.01 -40.42
C MET A 307 -25.16 26.17 -38.99
N ARG A 308 -25.57 27.39 -38.62
CA ARG A 308 -26.05 27.68 -37.28
C ARG A 308 -27.38 27.06 -36.94
N LEU A 309 -28.30 26.97 -37.89
CA LEU A 309 -29.56 26.28 -37.68
C LEU A 309 -29.30 24.80 -37.34
N VAL A 310 -28.40 24.13 -38.05
CA VAL A 310 -28.00 22.75 -37.77
C VAL A 310 -27.33 22.62 -36.39
N ASP A 311 -26.37 23.50 -36.07
CA ASP A 311 -25.66 23.48 -34.79
C ASP A 311 -26.60 23.74 -33.60
N ASN A 312 -27.49 24.72 -33.73
CA ASN A 312 -28.50 25.04 -32.72
C ASN A 312 -29.44 23.86 -32.48
N MET A 313 -29.88 23.17 -33.54
CA MET A 313 -30.71 21.97 -33.41
C MET A 313 -29.96 20.85 -32.69
N ALA A 314 -28.70 20.58 -33.06
CA ALA A 314 -27.90 19.53 -32.43
C ALA A 314 -27.67 19.78 -30.94
N LEU A 315 -27.33 21.02 -30.56
CA LEU A 315 -27.12 21.43 -29.17
C LEU A 315 -28.42 21.34 -28.35
N HIS A 316 -29.54 21.84 -28.91
CA HIS A 316 -30.84 21.80 -28.24
C HIS A 316 -31.32 20.36 -28.00
N LEU A 317 -31.17 19.48 -29.00
CA LEU A 317 -31.56 18.07 -28.86
C LEU A 317 -30.74 17.37 -27.78
N GLN A 318 -29.41 17.55 -27.75
CA GLN A 318 -28.57 16.94 -26.72
C GLN A 318 -28.92 17.44 -25.31
N LEU A 319 -29.14 18.74 -25.16
CA LEU A 319 -29.52 19.33 -23.88
C LEU A 319 -30.91 18.85 -23.44
N SER A 320 -31.87 18.80 -24.37
CA SER A 320 -33.25 18.40 -24.09
C SER A 320 -33.36 16.91 -23.74
N ILE A 321 -32.61 16.04 -24.41
CA ILE A 321 -32.51 14.61 -24.06
C ILE A 321 -31.90 14.44 -22.67
N ARG A 322 -30.85 15.20 -22.33
CA ARG A 322 -30.27 15.16 -20.98
C ARG A 322 -31.25 15.67 -19.92
N ASN A 323 -31.98 16.75 -20.19
CA ASN A 323 -32.99 17.27 -19.27
C ASN A 323 -34.15 16.28 -19.07
N LEU A 324 -34.60 15.62 -20.14
CA LEU A 324 -35.57 14.51 -20.06
C LEU A 324 -35.09 13.46 -19.06
N LEU A 325 -33.86 12.96 -19.20
CA LEU A 325 -33.34 11.85 -18.39
C LEU A 325 -33.04 12.23 -16.94
N TYR A 326 -32.38 13.38 -16.71
CA TYR A 326 -31.86 13.72 -15.38
C TYR A 326 -32.77 14.61 -14.54
N LYS A 327 -33.70 15.36 -15.15
CA LYS A 327 -34.52 16.34 -14.42
C LYS A 327 -36.00 16.03 -14.48
N GLU A 328 -36.52 15.69 -15.65
CA GLU A 328 -37.97 15.64 -15.87
C GLU A 328 -38.54 14.23 -15.64
N MET A 329 -37.82 13.17 -15.99
CA MET A 329 -38.34 11.79 -15.90
C MET A 329 -38.71 11.38 -14.48
N GLU A 330 -37.81 11.47 -13.51
CA GLU A 330 -38.11 11.10 -12.13
C GLU A 330 -39.18 12.02 -11.52
N LYS A 331 -39.09 13.32 -11.79
CA LYS A 331 -40.01 14.34 -11.27
C LYS A 331 -41.45 14.15 -11.77
N GLU A 332 -41.64 13.99 -13.08
CA GLU A 332 -42.98 13.88 -13.67
C GLU A 332 -43.61 12.53 -13.32
N ILE A 333 -42.82 11.45 -13.32
CA ILE A 333 -43.30 10.12 -12.93
C ILE A 333 -43.69 10.07 -11.45
N PHE A 334 -42.91 10.71 -10.57
CA PHE A 334 -43.24 10.79 -9.15
C PHE A 334 -44.49 11.64 -8.90
N ASN A 335 -44.61 12.81 -9.54
CA ASN A 335 -45.77 13.68 -9.38
C ASN A 335 -47.07 12.98 -9.83
N GLU A 336 -47.07 12.31 -10.99
CA GLU A 336 -48.27 11.60 -11.45
C GLU A 336 -48.60 10.38 -10.56
N LEU A 337 -47.58 9.72 -9.98
CA LEU A 337 -47.81 8.60 -9.06
C LEU A 337 -48.50 9.09 -7.79
N VAL A 338 -48.07 10.23 -7.24
CA VAL A 338 -48.69 10.85 -6.06
C VAL A 338 -50.14 11.24 -6.33
N ASP A 339 -50.44 11.76 -7.53
CA ASP A 339 -51.79 12.17 -7.92
C ASP A 339 -52.74 10.99 -8.20
N THR A 340 -52.21 9.82 -8.58
CA THR A 340 -53.00 8.62 -8.98
C THR A 340 -52.88 7.43 -8.01
N ALA A 341 -52.33 7.66 -6.81
CA ALA A 341 -51.72 6.67 -5.93
C ALA A 341 -52.62 5.52 -5.42
N GLY A 342 -53.95 5.68 -5.37
CA GLY A 342 -54.84 4.72 -4.70
C GLY A 342 -54.87 3.33 -5.34
N ASP A 343 -55.11 3.26 -6.64
CA ASP A 343 -55.48 2.00 -7.33
C ASP A 343 -54.26 1.21 -7.86
N VAL A 344 -53.14 1.89 -8.08
CA VAL A 344 -51.88 1.30 -8.59
C VAL A 344 -51.09 0.66 -7.45
N ILE A 345 -51.03 1.30 -6.28
CA ILE A 345 -50.28 0.80 -5.11
C ILE A 345 -50.96 -0.45 -4.54
N GLU A 346 -52.29 -0.48 -4.50
CA GLU A 346 -53.07 -1.62 -4.00
C GLU A 346 -52.93 -2.84 -4.91
N GLY A 347 -52.88 -2.65 -6.24
CA GLY A 347 -52.62 -3.71 -7.21
C GLY A 347 -51.19 -4.27 -7.23
N MET A 348 -50.21 -3.58 -6.63
CA MET A 348 -48.82 -4.06 -6.48
C MET A 348 -48.61 -4.89 -5.19
N LEU A 349 -49.60 -4.91 -4.28
CA LEU A 349 -49.60 -5.74 -3.08
C LEU A 349 -50.13 -7.17 -3.33
N GLU A 350 -50.85 -7.40 -4.44
CA GLU A 350 -51.33 -8.73 -4.85
C GLU A 350 -50.29 -9.49 -5.69
N GLU A 351 -49.87 -10.68 -5.22
CA GLU A 351 -48.86 -11.50 -5.89
C GLU A 351 -49.46 -12.35 -7.03
N PRO A 352 -48.96 -12.25 -8.29
CA PRO A 352 -49.41 -13.13 -9.36
C PRO A 352 -48.95 -14.59 -9.15
N PRO A 353 -49.79 -15.60 -9.40
CA PRO A 353 -49.43 -17.01 -9.22
C PRO A 353 -48.27 -17.49 -10.11
N SER A 354 -47.96 -16.76 -11.19
CA SER A 354 -46.80 -17.01 -12.06
C SER A 354 -45.46 -16.62 -11.43
N VAL A 355 -45.45 -15.68 -10.48
CA VAL A 355 -44.27 -15.15 -9.78
C VAL A 355 -43.88 -16.07 -8.61
N ALA A 356 -44.88 -16.59 -7.87
CA ALA A 356 -44.67 -17.51 -6.76
C ALA A 356 -43.92 -18.80 -7.18
N ASN A 357 -44.35 -19.43 -8.29
CA ASN A 357 -43.72 -20.65 -8.82
C ASN A 357 -42.29 -20.43 -9.38
N LYS A 358 -41.99 -19.22 -9.88
CA LYS A 358 -40.64 -18.86 -10.34
C LYS A 358 -39.69 -18.64 -9.16
N ARG A 359 -40.15 -18.03 -8.06
CA ARG A 359 -39.34 -17.77 -6.86
C ARG A 359 -38.89 -19.08 -6.18
N GLU A 360 -39.78 -20.06 -6.04
CA GLU A 360 -39.45 -21.34 -5.39
C GLU A 360 -38.38 -22.12 -6.18
N ARG A 361 -38.53 -22.22 -7.50
CA ARG A 361 -37.54 -22.89 -8.38
C ARG A 361 -36.18 -22.17 -8.42
N LEU A 362 -36.14 -20.84 -8.34
CA LEU A 362 -34.87 -20.10 -8.27
C LEU A 362 -34.19 -20.25 -6.91
N ASN A 363 -34.94 -20.21 -5.80
CA ASN A 363 -34.37 -20.38 -4.46
C ASN A 363 -33.71 -21.74 -4.27
N THR A 364 -34.30 -22.83 -4.80
CA THR A 364 -33.68 -24.16 -4.74
C THR A 364 -32.39 -24.23 -5.57
N LYS A 365 -32.38 -23.61 -6.77
CA LYS A 365 -31.19 -23.58 -7.64
C LYS A 365 -30.07 -22.71 -7.05
N LEU A 366 -30.41 -21.57 -6.44
CA LEU A 366 -29.45 -20.68 -5.80
C LEU A 366 -28.84 -21.34 -4.55
N PHE A 367 -29.65 -22.01 -3.73
CA PHE A 367 -29.15 -22.74 -2.57
C PHE A 367 -28.17 -23.86 -2.95
N LEU A 368 -28.48 -24.63 -4.00
CA LEU A 368 -27.54 -25.63 -4.54
C LEU A 368 -26.27 -25.02 -5.15
N ALA A 369 -26.33 -23.81 -5.73
CA ALA A 369 -25.17 -23.13 -6.31
C ALA A 369 -24.26 -22.46 -5.27
N MET A 370 -24.81 -22.02 -4.13
CA MET A 370 -24.06 -21.36 -3.06
C MET A 370 -23.21 -22.33 -2.22
N LEU A 371 -23.67 -23.57 -2.05
CA LEU A 371 -22.94 -24.63 -1.34
C LEU A 371 -21.52 -24.90 -1.90
N PRO A 372 -21.33 -25.13 -3.22
CA PRO A 372 -20.00 -25.33 -3.78
C PRO A 372 -19.15 -24.05 -3.78
N LEU A 373 -19.74 -22.86 -3.87
CA LEU A 373 -19.02 -21.59 -3.75
C LEU A 373 -18.50 -21.35 -2.33
N LEU A 374 -19.29 -21.66 -1.31
CA LEU A 374 -18.88 -21.60 0.09
C LEU A 374 -17.78 -22.63 0.36
N LEU A 375 -17.93 -23.86 -0.17
CA LEU A 375 -16.90 -24.89 -0.06
C LEU A 375 -15.60 -24.45 -0.74
N TYR A 376 -15.67 -23.88 -1.95
CA TYR A 376 -14.52 -23.34 -2.66
C TYR A 376 -13.88 -22.17 -1.90
N TYR A 377 -14.66 -21.27 -1.33
CA TYR A 377 -14.15 -20.18 -0.49
C TYR A 377 -13.45 -20.70 0.77
N ILE A 378 -14.01 -21.72 1.43
CA ILE A 378 -13.38 -22.37 2.58
C ILE A 378 -12.08 -23.06 2.14
N ILE A 379 -12.09 -23.83 1.04
CA ILE A 379 -10.89 -24.47 0.48
C ILE A 379 -9.84 -23.45 0.09
N PHE A 380 -10.22 -22.34 -0.54
CA PHE A 380 -9.34 -21.25 -0.91
C PHE A 380 -8.73 -20.57 0.33
N ASN A 381 -9.53 -20.33 1.38
CA ASN A 381 -9.01 -19.79 2.64
C ASN A 381 -8.09 -20.77 3.35
N LEU A 382 -8.40 -22.07 3.35
CA LEU A 382 -7.54 -23.12 3.89
C LEU A 382 -6.24 -23.25 3.08
N TYR A 383 -6.32 -23.15 1.75
CA TYR A 383 -5.17 -23.14 0.85
C TYR A 383 -4.32 -21.90 1.07
N LYS A 384 -4.92 -20.70 1.13
CA LYS A 384 -4.26 -19.44 1.45
C LYS A 384 -3.58 -19.49 2.82
N LEU A 385 -4.25 -20.02 3.84
CA LEU A 385 -3.70 -20.21 5.18
C LEU A 385 -2.54 -21.21 5.18
N GLY A 386 -2.66 -22.31 4.43
CA GLY A 386 -1.60 -23.31 4.24
C GLY A 386 -0.39 -22.75 3.49
N TYR A 387 -0.63 -21.98 2.43
CA TYR A 387 0.40 -21.35 1.59
C TYR A 387 1.11 -20.21 2.33
N GLN A 388 0.38 -19.37 3.07
CA GLN A 388 0.99 -18.36 3.93
C GLN A 388 1.80 -18.98 5.08
N LYS A 389 1.36 -20.13 5.63
CA LYS A 389 2.17 -20.92 6.58
C LYS A 389 3.37 -21.61 5.91
N LYS A 390 3.40 -21.75 4.58
CA LYS A 390 4.47 -22.45 3.87
C LYS A 390 5.81 -21.73 4.01
N ASP A 391 5.79 -20.42 3.83
CA ASP A 391 7.00 -19.58 3.74
C ASP A 391 7.33 -18.85 5.06
N GLN A 392 6.62 -19.15 6.16
CA GLN A 392 6.78 -18.48 7.46
C GLN A 392 7.61 -19.28 8.50
N CYS A 393 8.06 -20.48 8.13
CA CYS A 393 8.86 -21.31 9.02
C CYS A 393 10.27 -20.71 9.17
N CYS A 394 10.84 -20.80 10.37
CA CYS A 394 12.22 -20.42 10.64
C CYS A 394 12.88 -21.58 11.36
N TYR A 395 13.78 -22.27 10.66
CA TYR A 395 14.51 -23.43 11.12
C TYR A 395 15.93 -23.03 11.47
N MET A 396 16.41 -23.50 12.61
CA MET A 396 17.81 -23.36 13.01
C MET A 396 18.58 -24.60 12.58
N LEU A 397 19.57 -24.44 11.72
CA LEU A 397 20.39 -25.54 11.23
C LEU A 397 21.55 -25.86 12.17
N SER A 398 22.24 -24.82 12.60
CA SER A 398 23.34 -24.93 13.56
C SER A 398 23.55 -23.59 14.25
N TYR A 399 24.22 -23.64 15.40
CA TYR A 399 24.79 -22.48 16.05
C TYR A 399 26.16 -22.87 16.62
N GLU A 400 27.04 -21.88 16.74
CA GLU A 400 28.39 -22.04 17.27
C GLU A 400 28.72 -20.94 18.24
N CYS A 401 29.29 -21.29 19.39
CA CYS A 401 29.76 -20.34 20.40
C CYS A 401 31.28 -20.26 20.38
N HIS A 402 31.80 -19.06 20.63
CA HIS A 402 33.23 -18.82 20.71
C HIS A 402 33.76 -19.16 22.11
N LYS A 403 34.93 -19.78 22.18
CA LYS A 403 35.68 -19.92 23.42
C LYS A 403 37.04 -19.26 23.20
N ALA A 404 37.32 -18.21 23.96
CA ALA A 404 38.58 -17.50 23.89
C ALA A 404 39.76 -18.41 24.29
N ALA A 405 40.96 -18.01 23.90
CA ALA A 405 42.18 -18.73 24.20
C ALA A 405 42.50 -18.71 25.71
N GLU A 406 43.28 -19.68 26.18
CA GLU A 406 43.55 -19.85 27.62
C GLU A 406 44.44 -18.72 28.21
N ASP A 407 45.20 -18.00 27.38
CA ASP A 407 45.94 -16.79 27.76
C ASP A 407 45.03 -15.59 28.06
N GLN A 408 43.77 -15.63 27.61
CA GLN A 408 42.74 -14.64 27.92
C GLN A 408 41.90 -15.00 29.16
N LYS A 409 42.21 -16.13 29.81
CA LYS A 409 41.47 -16.62 30.98
C LYS A 409 41.74 -15.72 32.20
N LEU A 410 40.67 -15.39 32.90
CA LEU A 410 40.70 -14.55 34.08
C LEU A 410 40.65 -15.40 35.35
N ASP A 411 41.82 -15.90 35.77
CA ASP A 411 42.01 -16.55 37.07
C ASP A 411 42.02 -15.52 38.23
N PRO A 412 41.95 -15.95 39.50
CA PRO A 412 41.93 -15.04 40.64
C PRO A 412 43.13 -14.09 40.74
N ARG A 413 44.35 -14.57 40.44
CA ARG A 413 45.58 -13.74 40.48
C ARG A 413 45.55 -12.71 39.37
N SER A 414 45.20 -13.12 38.16
CA SER A 414 45.01 -12.20 37.02
C SER A 414 43.93 -11.15 37.32
N SER A 415 42.81 -11.55 37.92
CA SER A 415 41.75 -10.62 38.33
C SER A 415 42.21 -9.63 39.39
N ALA A 416 42.94 -10.08 40.41
CA ALA A 416 43.50 -9.21 41.44
C ALA A 416 44.50 -8.20 40.84
N ARG A 417 45.34 -8.65 39.91
CA ARG A 417 46.30 -7.81 39.21
C ARG A 417 45.59 -6.69 38.46
N ILE A 418 44.59 -7.00 37.64
CA ILE A 418 43.83 -6.01 36.87
C ILE A 418 43.18 -4.98 37.81
N ILE A 419 42.56 -5.46 38.89
CA ILE A 419 41.94 -4.60 39.90
C ILE A 419 42.98 -3.66 40.55
N SER A 420 44.18 -4.16 40.85
CA SER A 420 45.26 -3.36 41.47
C SER A 420 45.91 -2.33 40.54
N ARG A 421 45.80 -2.50 39.20
CA ARG A 421 46.34 -1.54 38.23
C ARG A 421 45.53 -0.24 38.20
N ASN A 422 44.26 -0.28 38.60
CA ASN A 422 43.41 0.90 38.65
C ASN A 422 43.77 1.79 39.84
N LYS A 423 44.45 2.90 39.56
CA LYS A 423 44.92 3.88 40.55
C LYS A 423 43.82 4.79 41.10
N ASN A 424 42.64 4.79 40.49
CA ASN A 424 41.52 5.64 40.89
C ASN A 424 40.70 5.04 42.04
N LEU A 425 40.94 3.77 42.41
CA LEU A 425 40.15 3.06 43.41
C LEU A 425 40.63 3.37 44.83
N GLY A 426 39.68 3.78 45.68
CA GLY A 426 39.86 3.84 47.12
C GLY A 426 39.50 2.52 47.81
N ILE A 427 39.74 2.44 49.12
CA ILE A 427 39.47 1.23 49.94
C ILE A 427 38.00 0.81 49.83
N GLU A 428 37.06 1.76 49.79
CA GLU A 428 35.63 1.48 49.70
C GLU A 428 35.21 0.95 48.33
N GLU A 429 35.85 1.41 47.26
CA GLU A 429 35.67 0.89 45.90
C GLU A 429 36.26 -0.52 45.76
N TYR A 430 37.43 -0.79 46.36
CA TYR A 430 38.01 -2.13 46.42
C TYR A 430 37.10 -3.12 47.17
N LYS A 431 36.62 -2.76 48.36
CA LYS A 431 35.66 -3.57 49.12
C LYS A 431 34.39 -3.86 48.31
N PHE A 432 33.90 -2.84 47.59
CA PHE A 432 32.75 -3.00 46.72
C PHE A 432 33.01 -4.01 45.59
N LEU A 433 34.13 -3.91 44.87
CA LEU A 433 34.51 -4.85 43.81
C LEU A 433 34.62 -6.29 44.32
N LEU A 434 35.31 -6.48 45.44
CA LEU A 434 35.51 -7.81 46.04
C LEU A 434 34.18 -8.42 46.49
N LYS A 435 33.37 -7.67 47.25
CA LYS A 435 32.04 -8.11 47.69
C LYS A 435 31.13 -8.45 46.52
N THR A 436 31.20 -7.66 45.46
CA THR A 436 30.38 -7.87 44.26
C THR A 436 30.86 -9.07 43.47
N THR A 437 32.17 -9.25 43.30
CA THR A 437 32.76 -10.40 42.63
C THR A 437 32.31 -11.71 43.30
N VAL A 438 32.40 -11.78 44.63
CA VAL A 438 31.97 -12.96 45.42
C VAL A 438 30.47 -13.23 45.30
N SER A 439 29.64 -12.20 45.22
CA SER A 439 28.16 -12.33 45.15
C SER A 439 27.59 -12.42 43.73
N SER A 440 28.40 -12.12 42.70
CA SER A 440 27.98 -12.01 41.29
C SER A 440 27.47 -13.32 40.69
N GLY A 441 27.93 -14.47 41.22
CA GLY A 441 27.69 -15.79 40.63
C GLY A 441 28.66 -16.15 39.50
N ILE A 442 29.67 -15.32 39.24
CA ILE A 442 30.71 -15.55 38.23
C ILE A 442 31.86 -16.36 38.85
N GLY A 443 32.32 -17.37 38.11
CA GLY A 443 33.44 -18.22 38.48
C GLY A 443 34.78 -17.68 37.98
N GLU A 444 35.81 -18.48 38.18
CA GLU A 444 37.22 -18.10 38.01
C GLU A 444 37.82 -18.58 36.68
N GLU A 445 36.95 -19.04 35.77
CA GLU A 445 37.36 -19.57 34.46
C GLU A 445 36.83 -18.74 33.28
N THR A 446 36.46 -17.50 33.53
CA THR A 446 35.93 -16.59 32.51
C THR A 446 37.02 -15.96 31.66
N TYR A 447 36.65 -15.25 30.58
CA TYR A 447 37.61 -14.69 29.62
C TYR A 447 37.41 -13.19 29.42
N ILE A 448 38.50 -12.47 29.16
CA ILE A 448 38.51 -11.03 28.89
C ILE A 448 39.36 -10.70 27.64
N PRO A 449 39.27 -9.48 27.08
CA PRO A 449 40.06 -9.09 25.92
C PRO A 449 41.57 -9.08 26.20
N LYS A 450 42.37 -9.38 25.17
CA LYS A 450 43.84 -9.46 25.25
C LYS A 450 44.46 -8.15 25.76
N ASN A 451 43.99 -6.99 25.28
CA ASN A 451 44.53 -5.69 25.69
C ASN A 451 44.36 -5.46 27.20
N ILE A 452 43.27 -5.95 27.80
CA ILE A 452 43.04 -5.83 29.25
C ILE A 452 44.00 -6.76 30.00
N VAL A 453 44.19 -8.01 29.56
CA VAL A 453 45.19 -8.89 30.19
C VAL A 453 46.58 -8.25 30.17
N GLU A 454 46.95 -7.64 29.04
CA GLU A 454 48.25 -7.00 28.80
C GLU A 454 48.46 -5.66 29.53
N GLY A 455 47.45 -5.09 30.20
CA GLY A 455 47.58 -3.83 30.94
C GLY A 455 47.30 -2.57 30.12
N ARG A 456 46.61 -2.71 28.98
CA ARG A 456 46.20 -1.61 28.10
C ARG A 456 44.70 -1.29 28.21
N GLU A 457 44.07 -1.55 29.36
CA GLU A 457 42.65 -1.23 29.58
C GLU A 457 42.33 0.27 29.46
N GLU A 458 43.25 1.16 29.80
CA GLU A 458 43.08 2.62 29.69
C GLU A 458 43.53 3.19 28.33
N SER A 459 44.13 2.35 27.47
CA SER A 459 44.75 2.77 26.19
C SER A 459 44.35 1.86 25.04
N ALA A 460 43.09 1.38 25.06
CA ALA A 460 42.54 0.55 24.01
C ALA A 460 42.57 1.27 22.65
N THR A 461 42.99 0.55 21.62
CA THR A 461 43.02 1.04 20.25
C THR A 461 41.84 0.47 19.46
N LEU A 462 41.51 1.13 18.34
CA LEU A 462 40.53 0.59 17.39
C LEU A 462 40.91 -0.82 16.88
N MET A 463 42.22 -1.11 16.77
CA MET A 463 42.68 -2.43 16.33
C MET A 463 42.46 -3.52 17.37
N ASP A 464 42.48 -3.20 18.66
CA ASP A 464 42.12 -4.15 19.72
C ASP A 464 40.66 -4.60 19.56
N GLU A 465 39.73 -3.65 19.34
CA GLU A 465 38.32 -3.97 19.10
C GLU A 465 38.09 -4.76 17.80
N ILE A 466 38.74 -4.35 16.71
CA ILE A 466 38.63 -5.07 15.43
C ILE A 466 39.15 -6.49 15.56
N SER A 467 40.30 -6.69 16.24
CA SER A 467 40.87 -8.02 16.46
C SER A 467 39.98 -8.88 17.35
N GLU A 468 39.40 -8.33 18.41
CA GLU A 468 38.44 -9.05 19.27
C GLU A 468 37.22 -9.51 18.46
N MET A 469 36.66 -8.62 17.62
CA MET A 469 35.51 -8.96 16.79
C MET A 469 35.85 -10.00 15.73
N ASP A 470 36.98 -9.85 15.03
CA ASP A 470 37.41 -10.79 13.99
C ASP A 470 37.68 -12.18 14.59
N ASP A 471 38.35 -12.27 15.76
CA ASP A 471 38.60 -13.53 16.48
C ASP A 471 37.30 -14.29 16.78
N ILE A 472 36.25 -13.58 17.24
CA ILE A 472 34.97 -14.19 17.61
C ILE A 472 34.11 -14.50 16.38
N LEU A 473 33.95 -13.53 15.49
CA LEU A 473 33.04 -13.64 14.34
C LEU A 473 33.58 -14.65 13.33
N PHE A 474 34.88 -14.63 13.04
CA PHE A 474 35.43 -15.57 12.06
C PHE A 474 35.48 -16.98 12.61
N ASP A 475 35.89 -17.20 13.86
CA ASP A 475 35.88 -18.53 14.49
C ASP A 475 34.49 -19.18 14.46
N THR A 476 33.47 -18.44 14.88
CA THR A 476 32.10 -18.99 14.94
C THR A 476 31.51 -19.23 13.55
N VAL A 477 31.76 -18.35 12.59
CA VAL A 477 31.27 -18.52 11.21
C VAL A 477 32.01 -19.64 10.47
N ASP A 478 33.34 -19.75 10.65
CA ASP A 478 34.16 -20.82 10.07
C ASP A 478 33.67 -22.20 10.56
N LYS A 479 33.48 -22.36 11.87
CA LYS A 479 32.91 -23.59 12.47
C LYS A 479 31.51 -23.89 11.95
N LEU A 480 30.69 -22.87 11.78
CA LEU A 480 29.30 -23.01 11.35
C LEU A 480 29.21 -23.47 9.89
N PHE A 481 30.04 -22.93 8.99
CA PHE A 481 30.16 -23.43 7.61
C PHE A 481 30.71 -24.86 7.57
N ALA A 482 31.77 -25.14 8.33
CA ALA A 482 32.35 -26.49 8.39
C ALA A 482 31.34 -27.55 8.86
N LYS A 483 30.51 -27.22 9.85
CA LYS A 483 29.53 -28.15 10.42
C LYS A 483 28.29 -28.35 9.54
N THR A 484 27.87 -27.33 8.80
CA THR A 484 26.62 -27.36 8.02
C THR A 484 26.85 -27.72 6.55
N GLY A 485 28.05 -27.48 6.03
CA GLY A 485 28.40 -27.64 4.61
C GLY A 485 27.74 -26.60 3.69
N VAL A 486 27.11 -25.56 4.25
CA VAL A 486 26.52 -24.47 3.47
C VAL A 486 27.63 -23.55 2.97
N SER A 487 27.63 -23.25 1.68
CA SER A 487 28.62 -22.34 1.09
C SER A 487 28.36 -20.89 1.50
N PRO A 488 29.39 -20.07 1.75
CA PRO A 488 29.20 -18.63 1.99
C PRO A 488 28.43 -17.91 0.88
N SER A 489 28.51 -18.39 -0.36
CA SER A 489 27.77 -17.83 -1.51
C SER A 489 26.25 -18.05 -1.43
N GLU A 490 25.79 -19.04 -0.65
CA GLU A 490 24.37 -19.35 -0.46
C GLU A 490 23.69 -18.47 0.60
N ILE A 491 24.47 -17.71 1.39
CA ILE A 491 23.93 -16.86 2.45
C ILE A 491 23.23 -15.65 1.85
N ASN A 492 21.95 -15.47 2.20
CA ASN A 492 21.12 -14.39 1.66
C ASN A 492 21.01 -13.20 2.60
N ILE A 493 21.06 -13.45 3.92
CA ILE A 493 20.87 -12.44 4.96
C ILE A 493 21.97 -12.60 6.00
N ILE A 494 22.55 -11.49 6.44
CA ILE A 494 23.51 -11.47 7.54
C ILE A 494 23.15 -10.35 8.52
N VAL A 495 23.11 -10.68 9.80
CA VAL A 495 22.78 -9.74 10.88
C VAL A 495 23.86 -9.81 11.94
N SER A 496 24.52 -8.69 12.23
CA SER A 496 25.45 -8.55 13.36
C SER A 496 24.78 -7.83 14.53
N THR A 497 24.97 -8.30 15.76
CA THR A 497 24.37 -7.72 16.97
C THR A 497 25.42 -7.30 18.00
N VAL A 498 26.19 -6.27 17.69
CA VAL A 498 27.20 -5.68 18.58
C VAL A 498 26.75 -4.29 19.00
N SER A 499 26.68 -4.04 20.32
CA SER A 499 26.05 -2.82 20.83
C SER A 499 27.01 -1.66 20.90
N LEU A 500 28.21 -1.88 21.46
CA LEU A 500 29.14 -0.83 21.83
C LEU A 500 30.19 -0.52 20.76
N PHE A 501 30.26 -1.34 19.70
CA PHE A 501 31.20 -1.14 18.60
C PHE A 501 30.50 -1.15 17.24
N SER A 502 30.60 -0.04 16.51
CA SER A 502 29.97 0.16 15.20
C SER A 502 30.93 0.85 14.21
N PRO A 503 31.92 0.13 13.66
CA PRO A 503 32.93 0.70 12.78
C PRO A 503 32.40 1.02 11.37
N ALA A 504 33.14 1.84 10.64
CA ALA A 504 32.98 2.03 9.19
C ALA A 504 34.30 1.61 8.49
N PRO A 505 34.31 0.56 7.65
CA PRO A 505 33.17 -0.28 7.23
C PRO A 505 32.62 -1.18 8.35
N SER A 506 31.34 -1.53 8.22
CA SER A 506 30.60 -2.29 9.25
C SER A 506 31.09 -3.73 9.44
N LEU A 507 30.77 -4.34 10.60
CA LEU A 507 31.16 -5.71 10.92
C LEU A 507 30.62 -6.73 9.90
N THR A 508 29.38 -6.58 9.45
CA THR A 508 28.85 -7.44 8.38
C THR A 508 29.62 -7.27 7.07
N ALA A 509 30.03 -6.05 6.71
CA ALA A 509 30.85 -5.81 5.52
C ALA A 509 32.24 -6.49 5.62
N ARG A 510 32.83 -6.54 6.81
CA ARG A 510 34.09 -7.28 7.05
C ARG A 510 33.91 -8.78 6.80
N VAL A 511 32.85 -9.37 7.34
CA VAL A 511 32.51 -10.79 7.15
C VAL A 511 32.22 -11.09 5.68
N ILE A 512 31.40 -10.28 5.01
CA ILE A 512 31.11 -10.39 3.57
C ILE A 512 32.39 -10.35 2.74
N ASN A 513 33.30 -9.42 3.03
CA ASN A 513 34.57 -9.29 2.31
C ASN A 513 35.51 -10.47 2.56
N ARG A 514 35.56 -11.02 3.78
CA ARG A 514 36.39 -12.20 4.11
C ARG A 514 35.94 -13.41 3.31
N TYR A 515 34.64 -13.70 3.33
CA TYR A 515 34.09 -14.92 2.73
C TYR A 515 33.66 -14.79 1.28
N LYS A 516 33.85 -13.60 0.67
CA LYS A 516 33.46 -13.30 -0.71
C LYS A 516 32.00 -13.67 -0.98
N MET A 517 31.13 -13.24 -0.06
CA MET A 517 29.69 -13.46 -0.18
C MET A 517 29.11 -12.68 -1.37
N ARG A 518 27.93 -13.11 -1.85
CA ARG A 518 27.22 -12.52 -3.00
C ARG A 518 26.96 -11.01 -2.83
N GLU A 519 26.96 -10.30 -3.95
CA GLU A 519 26.83 -8.84 -4.02
C GLU A 519 25.46 -8.32 -3.55
N ASP A 520 24.41 -9.14 -3.64
CA ASP A 520 23.03 -8.78 -3.32
C ASP A 520 22.56 -9.28 -1.94
N ILE A 521 23.50 -9.74 -1.10
CA ILE A 521 23.27 -10.12 0.31
C ILE A 521 22.62 -8.97 1.10
N LYS A 522 21.68 -9.29 1.99
CA LYS A 522 21.03 -8.31 2.88
C LYS A 522 21.77 -8.27 4.21
N ALA A 523 22.49 -7.17 4.44
CA ALA A 523 23.35 -7.00 5.60
C ALA A 523 22.76 -5.99 6.60
N PHE A 524 22.70 -6.36 7.87
CA PHE A 524 22.16 -5.52 8.95
C PHE A 524 23.12 -5.49 10.15
N ASN A 525 23.34 -4.30 10.72
CA ASN A 525 24.09 -4.13 11.96
C ASN A 525 23.14 -3.56 13.02
N LEU A 526 23.00 -4.28 14.13
CA LEU A 526 22.07 -4.02 15.21
C LEU A 526 22.85 -3.58 16.45
N SER A 527 22.85 -2.28 16.74
CA SER A 527 23.56 -1.66 17.87
C SER A 527 22.59 -1.10 18.94
N GLY A 528 23.10 -0.80 20.14
CA GLY A 528 22.34 -0.17 21.24
C GLY A 528 21.23 -1.03 21.87
N MET A 529 21.24 -2.35 21.66
CA MET A 529 20.20 -3.27 22.18
C MET A 529 20.67 -4.19 23.30
N GLY A 530 21.99 -4.29 23.52
CA GLY A 530 22.62 -5.04 24.59
C GLY A 530 22.27 -6.53 24.56
N CYS A 531 22.17 -7.12 25.75
CA CYS A 531 21.92 -8.54 25.99
C CYS A 531 20.68 -9.14 25.29
N SER A 532 19.73 -8.31 24.85
CA SER A 532 18.52 -8.78 24.15
C SER A 532 18.63 -8.87 22.62
N ALA A 533 19.75 -8.40 22.06
CA ALA A 533 19.88 -8.16 20.63
C ALA A 533 19.81 -9.43 19.78
N SER A 534 20.27 -10.57 20.28
CA SER A 534 20.24 -11.84 19.53
C SER A 534 18.81 -12.32 19.26
N ALA A 535 17.92 -12.27 20.27
CA ALA A 535 16.50 -12.58 20.08
C ALA A 535 15.81 -11.57 19.17
N VAL A 536 16.21 -10.30 19.20
CA VAL A 536 15.72 -9.27 18.26
C VAL A 536 16.15 -9.59 16.83
N ALA A 537 17.40 -10.01 16.62
CA ALA A 537 17.89 -10.40 15.30
C ALA A 537 17.19 -11.64 14.75
N ILE A 538 16.90 -12.64 15.59
CA ILE A 538 16.09 -13.80 15.18
C ILE A 538 14.69 -13.36 14.74
N ASP A 539 14.06 -12.46 15.50
CA ASP A 539 12.75 -11.93 15.12
C ASP A 539 12.81 -11.17 13.79
N LEU A 540 13.84 -10.34 13.59
CA LEU A 540 14.10 -9.65 12.32
C LEU A 540 14.25 -10.65 11.16
N VAL A 541 15.09 -11.67 11.32
CA VAL A 541 15.27 -12.72 10.31
C VAL A 541 13.94 -13.44 10.03
N LYS A 542 13.15 -13.75 11.05
CA LYS A 542 11.82 -14.33 10.87
C LYS A 542 10.90 -13.43 10.03
N GLN A 543 10.96 -12.11 10.22
CA GLN A 543 10.19 -11.18 9.37
C GLN A 543 10.74 -11.16 7.93
N LEU A 544 12.06 -11.14 7.75
CA LEU A 544 12.69 -11.16 6.43
C LEU A 544 12.39 -12.46 5.66
N PHE A 545 12.28 -13.59 6.35
CA PHE A 545 11.86 -14.86 5.75
C PHE A 545 10.42 -14.84 5.20
N LYS A 546 9.57 -13.88 5.61
CA LYS A 546 8.25 -13.72 4.99
C LYS A 546 8.31 -13.15 3.58
N THR A 547 9.36 -12.39 3.26
CA THR A 547 9.55 -11.75 1.95
C THR A 547 10.57 -12.50 1.11
N HIS A 548 11.63 -13.04 1.72
CA HIS A 548 12.70 -13.77 1.05
C HIS A 548 12.51 -15.28 1.20
N LYS A 549 12.11 -15.95 0.11
CA LYS A 549 11.85 -17.40 0.09
C LYS A 549 13.14 -18.21 -0.01
N ASN A 550 13.12 -19.43 0.52
CA ASN A 550 14.23 -20.41 0.43
C ASN A 550 15.61 -19.81 0.72
N SER A 551 15.68 -18.99 1.77
CA SER A 551 16.86 -18.20 2.09
C SER A 551 17.61 -18.76 3.30
N PHE A 552 18.92 -18.54 3.32
CA PHE A 552 19.78 -18.74 4.48
C PHE A 552 20.10 -17.39 5.13
N ALA A 553 20.09 -17.37 6.46
CA ALA A 553 20.43 -16.21 7.25
C ALA A 553 21.45 -16.56 8.33
N ILE A 554 22.46 -15.71 8.52
CA ILE A 554 23.39 -15.80 9.64
C ILE A 554 23.11 -14.66 10.61
N VAL A 555 22.93 -15.00 11.89
CA VAL A 555 22.90 -14.04 13.00
C VAL A 555 24.19 -14.20 13.79
N MET A 556 24.96 -13.13 13.91
CA MET A 556 26.19 -13.10 14.70
C MET A 556 25.97 -12.20 15.91
N SER A 557 26.22 -12.71 17.10
CA SER A 557 25.94 -12.04 18.37
C SER A 557 27.15 -12.06 19.27
N THR A 558 27.67 -10.88 19.60
CA THR A 558 28.85 -10.69 20.46
C THR A 558 28.79 -9.27 21.06
N GLU A 559 29.79 -8.88 21.84
CA GLU A 559 29.98 -7.52 22.33
C GLU A 559 31.46 -7.15 22.35
N SER A 560 31.80 -5.90 22.01
CA SER A 560 33.16 -5.38 22.13
C SER A 560 33.41 -4.96 23.57
N MET A 561 34.41 -5.55 24.22
CA MET A 561 34.82 -5.13 25.57
C MET A 561 36.16 -4.41 25.58
N SER A 562 36.97 -4.53 24.52
CA SER A 562 38.35 -4.04 24.49
C SER A 562 38.48 -2.56 24.89
N SER A 563 37.62 -1.67 24.39
CA SER A 563 37.62 -0.23 24.68
C SER A 563 36.61 0.21 25.75
N HIS A 564 35.81 -0.73 26.28
CA HIS A 564 34.68 -0.44 27.17
C HIS A 564 34.94 -0.81 28.63
N TRP A 565 36.20 -1.03 29.00
CA TRP A 565 36.60 -1.17 30.39
C TRP A 565 36.47 0.16 31.11
N TYR A 566 35.80 0.18 32.27
CA TYR A 566 35.62 1.42 33.03
C TYR A 566 36.72 1.59 34.10
N PRO A 567 37.64 2.57 33.95
CA PRO A 567 38.71 2.81 34.92
C PRO A 567 38.31 3.78 36.06
N GLY A 568 37.10 4.34 36.04
CA GLY A 568 36.67 5.28 37.06
C GLY A 568 36.21 4.64 38.38
N LYS A 569 35.51 5.42 39.20
CA LYS A 569 35.11 5.06 40.58
C LYS A 569 33.58 4.97 40.80
N ASP A 570 32.77 5.26 39.78
CA ASP A 570 31.31 5.11 39.89
C ASP A 570 30.95 3.63 40.03
N LYS A 571 30.48 3.25 41.22
CA LYS A 571 30.10 1.88 41.57
C LYS A 571 29.09 1.27 40.60
N SER A 572 28.18 2.08 40.04
CA SER A 572 27.15 1.61 39.10
C SER A 572 27.74 1.23 37.73
N MET A 573 28.86 1.84 37.35
CA MET A 573 29.60 1.53 36.12
C MET A 573 30.64 0.43 36.34
N MET A 574 31.26 0.36 37.53
CA MET A 574 32.20 -0.70 37.90
C MET A 574 31.60 -2.11 37.86
N LEU A 575 30.27 -2.23 38.02
CA LEU A 575 29.55 -3.51 37.87
C LEU A 575 29.78 -4.15 36.49
N SER A 576 29.94 -3.34 35.44
CA SER A 576 30.16 -3.83 34.08
C SER A 576 31.45 -4.65 33.96
N ASN A 577 32.55 -4.17 34.55
CA ASN A 577 33.85 -4.87 34.59
C ASN A 577 33.76 -6.25 35.26
N ILE A 578 32.86 -6.42 36.24
CA ILE A 578 32.68 -7.69 36.94
C ILE A 578 31.83 -8.65 36.10
N LEU A 579 30.73 -8.15 35.50
CA LEU A 579 29.72 -9.00 34.87
C LEU A 579 30.11 -9.45 33.47
N PHE A 580 30.56 -8.52 32.63
CA PHE A 580 30.74 -8.78 31.20
C PHE A 580 32.04 -9.53 30.92
N ARG A 581 31.96 -10.49 30.00
CA ARG A 581 33.07 -11.35 29.59
C ARG A 581 33.08 -11.52 28.09
N THR A 582 34.27 -11.76 27.54
CA THR A 582 34.45 -11.96 26.11
C THR A 582 33.81 -13.28 25.69
N GLY A 583 33.00 -13.22 24.64
CA GLY A 583 32.31 -14.37 24.07
C GLY A 583 31.31 -13.92 23.02
N GLY A 584 30.83 -14.87 22.23
CA GLY A 584 29.89 -14.60 21.15
C GLY A 584 29.48 -15.88 20.45
N CYS A 585 28.55 -15.75 19.51
CA CYS A 585 28.03 -16.88 18.78
C CYS A 585 27.58 -16.50 17.38
N SER A 586 27.48 -17.49 16.51
CA SER A 586 26.83 -17.39 15.20
C SER A 586 25.75 -18.44 15.05
N ILE A 587 24.61 -18.08 14.47
CA ILE A 587 23.45 -18.94 14.25
C ILE A 587 23.09 -18.96 12.77
N LEU A 588 22.91 -20.15 12.20
CA LEU A 588 22.43 -20.36 10.84
C LEU A 588 20.95 -20.72 10.84
N LEU A 589 20.17 -19.90 10.16
CA LEU A 589 18.73 -20.02 10.03
C LEU A 589 18.33 -20.22 8.57
N THR A 590 17.22 -20.90 8.33
CA THR A 590 16.61 -21.00 7.00
C THR A 590 15.08 -21.08 7.09
N ASN A 591 14.39 -20.58 6.06
CA ASN A 591 12.98 -20.88 5.83
C ASN A 591 12.73 -21.97 4.79
N ASN A 592 13.79 -22.57 4.24
CA ASN A 592 13.68 -23.68 3.32
C ASN A 592 13.25 -24.95 4.08
N ARG A 593 12.08 -25.49 3.72
CA ARG A 593 11.50 -26.70 4.34
C ARG A 593 12.28 -27.97 4.04
N ASP A 594 13.03 -28.02 2.96
CA ASP A 594 13.84 -29.19 2.60
C ASP A 594 14.91 -29.48 3.65
N TRP A 595 15.29 -28.45 4.41
CA TRP A 595 16.25 -28.54 5.50
C TRP A 595 15.63 -28.86 6.87
N LYS A 596 14.30 -28.98 6.96
CA LYS A 596 13.60 -29.24 8.23
C LYS A 596 14.11 -30.48 8.95
N ASN A 597 14.44 -31.55 8.21
CA ASN A 597 14.93 -32.80 8.80
C ASN A 597 16.39 -32.70 9.28
N LYS A 598 17.15 -31.72 8.79
CA LYS A 598 18.53 -31.47 9.23
C LYS A 598 18.59 -30.47 10.39
N ALA A 599 17.58 -29.62 10.51
CA ALA A 599 17.46 -28.57 11.52
C ALA A 599 17.46 -29.12 12.96
N LEU A 600 18.08 -28.35 13.87
CA LEU A 600 18.06 -28.58 15.31
C LEU A 600 16.69 -28.21 15.90
N MET A 601 16.18 -27.04 15.52
CA MET A 601 14.98 -26.46 16.12
C MET A 601 14.14 -25.66 15.12
N GLU A 602 12.85 -25.52 15.41
CA GLU A 602 11.90 -24.65 14.70
C GLU A 602 11.42 -23.53 15.62
N LEU A 603 11.48 -22.29 15.15
CA LEU A 603 10.96 -21.13 15.87
C LEU A 603 9.43 -21.08 15.79
N THR A 604 8.76 -21.41 16.89
CA THR A 604 7.29 -21.46 16.95
C THR A 604 6.68 -20.10 17.25
N CYS A 605 7.23 -19.37 18.22
CA CYS A 605 6.73 -18.08 18.67
C CYS A 605 7.87 -17.11 18.97
N SER A 606 7.63 -15.82 18.72
CA SER A 606 8.53 -14.73 19.09
C SER A 606 7.66 -13.56 19.54
N VAL A 607 7.96 -12.98 20.70
CA VAL A 607 7.26 -11.83 21.26
C VAL A 607 8.28 -10.83 21.77
N ARG A 608 8.08 -9.58 21.36
CA ARG A 608 8.90 -8.44 21.76
C ARG A 608 8.09 -7.50 22.63
N THR A 609 8.71 -6.99 23.67
CA THR A 609 8.11 -6.00 24.58
C THR A 609 9.13 -4.91 24.83
N HIS A 610 8.70 -3.67 24.66
CA HIS A 610 9.54 -2.48 24.84
C HIS A 610 8.87 -1.57 25.86
N ILE A 611 9.56 -1.28 26.96
CA ILE A 611 9.03 -0.42 28.04
C ILE A 611 9.86 0.85 28.23
N GLY A 612 10.65 1.24 27.23
CA GLY A 612 11.47 2.45 27.28
C GLY A 612 10.74 3.78 27.31
N SER A 613 9.41 3.79 27.19
CA SER A 613 8.60 4.98 27.49
C SER A 613 8.44 5.24 28.99
N ASN A 614 8.90 4.32 29.85
CA ASN A 614 8.89 4.48 31.30
C ASN A 614 10.29 4.91 31.78
N ASP A 615 10.38 6.06 32.45
CA ASP A 615 11.65 6.67 32.84
C ASP A 615 12.51 5.77 33.75
N GLU A 616 11.90 5.07 34.72
CA GLU A 616 12.59 4.10 35.57
C GLU A 616 13.24 2.98 34.73
N ALA A 617 12.49 2.44 33.76
CA ALA A 617 12.97 1.38 32.89
C ALA A 617 14.01 1.89 31.87
N TYR A 618 13.80 3.07 31.29
CA TYR A 618 14.74 3.70 30.37
C TYR A 618 16.10 3.94 31.04
N ASN A 619 16.08 4.51 32.24
CA ASN A 619 17.29 4.80 33.02
C ASN A 619 17.87 3.58 33.73
N SER A 620 17.34 2.37 33.54
CA SER A 620 17.83 1.17 34.27
C SER A 620 19.22 0.71 33.82
N CYS A 621 19.56 0.88 32.54
CA CYS A 621 20.87 0.58 31.99
C CYS A 621 21.14 1.40 30.72
N PHE A 622 22.21 2.19 30.73
CA PHE A 622 22.58 3.07 29.64
C PHE A 622 24.08 3.42 29.69
N GLN A 623 24.63 3.83 28.54
CA GLN A 623 25.99 4.35 28.46
C GLN A 623 25.99 5.82 28.89
N ALA A 624 26.95 6.21 29.73
CA ALA A 624 27.09 7.57 30.24
C ALA A 624 28.55 7.87 30.59
N GLU A 625 28.87 9.16 30.64
CA GLU A 625 30.11 9.65 31.22
C GLU A 625 29.94 9.84 32.73
N ASP A 626 31.00 9.59 33.49
CA ASP A 626 31.07 9.99 34.89
C ASP A 626 31.44 11.47 35.04
N ASP A 627 31.56 11.94 36.29
CA ASP A 627 31.88 13.36 36.59
C ASP A 627 33.26 13.80 36.07
N LEU A 628 34.13 12.87 35.69
CA LEU A 628 35.45 13.12 35.11
C LEU A 628 35.46 12.99 33.58
N GLY A 629 34.31 12.77 32.94
CA GLY A 629 34.17 12.56 31.51
C GLY A 629 34.59 11.17 31.05
N ILE A 630 34.77 10.20 31.98
CA ILE A 630 35.14 8.83 31.63
C ILE A 630 33.88 8.08 31.22
N ASN A 631 33.88 7.55 29.99
CA ASN A 631 32.79 6.74 29.47
C ASN A 631 32.68 5.40 30.22
N GLY A 632 31.45 5.06 30.62
CA GLY A 632 31.12 3.79 31.26
C GLY A 632 29.70 3.33 30.96
N PHE A 633 29.40 2.09 31.34
CA PHE A 633 28.06 1.53 31.20
C PHE A 633 27.38 1.45 32.56
N ARG A 634 26.42 2.34 32.81
CA ARG A 634 25.75 2.50 34.10
C ARG A 634 24.65 1.45 34.27
N LEU A 635 24.72 0.66 35.35
CA LEU A 635 23.70 -0.32 35.74
C LEU A 635 23.03 0.14 37.05
N ASN A 636 21.77 0.55 36.96
CA ASN A 636 21.01 1.04 38.11
C ASN A 636 20.33 -0.10 38.90
N LYS A 637 20.05 0.17 40.18
CA LYS A 637 19.44 -0.82 41.10
C LYS A 637 18.02 -1.24 40.70
N ASP A 638 17.33 -0.42 39.91
CA ASP A 638 15.98 -0.71 39.41
C ASP A 638 15.96 -1.71 38.25
N LEU A 639 17.13 -2.15 37.75
CA LEU A 639 17.25 -3.09 36.64
C LEU A 639 16.44 -4.39 36.84
N PRO A 640 16.47 -5.08 38.00
CA PRO A 640 15.66 -6.29 38.20
C PRO A 640 14.16 -6.00 38.17
N LYS A 641 13.72 -4.88 38.76
CA LYS A 641 12.32 -4.44 38.77
C LYS A 641 11.82 -4.13 37.35
N ALA A 642 12.62 -3.43 36.55
CA ALA A 642 12.34 -3.18 35.13
C ALA A 642 12.28 -4.50 34.34
N GLY A 643 13.21 -5.42 34.63
CA GLY A 643 13.23 -6.82 34.20
C GLY A 643 11.91 -7.55 34.38
N ALA A 644 11.47 -7.66 35.63
CA ALA A 644 10.26 -8.35 36.04
C ALA A 644 9.01 -7.76 35.37
N LYS A 645 8.93 -6.43 35.31
CA LYS A 645 7.82 -5.72 34.66
C LYS A 645 7.76 -6.03 33.16
N ALA A 646 8.89 -5.94 32.46
CA ALA A 646 8.97 -6.22 31.02
C ALA A 646 8.65 -7.69 30.72
N LEU A 647 9.17 -8.61 31.53
CA LEU A 647 8.92 -10.05 31.41
C LEU A 647 7.43 -10.36 31.61
N THR A 648 6.82 -9.81 32.67
CA THR A 648 5.38 -9.98 32.94
C THR A 648 4.52 -9.51 31.77
N MET A 649 4.82 -8.34 31.20
CA MET A 649 4.11 -7.82 30.02
C MET A 649 4.29 -8.70 28.79
N ASN A 650 5.50 -9.21 28.56
CA ASN A 650 5.80 -10.13 27.46
C ASN A 650 5.01 -11.44 27.58
N LEU A 651 5.03 -12.05 28.77
CA LEU A 651 4.36 -13.32 29.06
C LEU A 651 2.84 -13.27 28.87
N ARG A 652 2.20 -12.12 29.18
CA ARG A 652 0.76 -11.93 28.93
C ARG A 652 0.38 -12.12 27.46
N VAL A 653 1.28 -11.81 26.53
CA VAL A 653 1.06 -11.97 25.09
C VAL A 653 1.57 -13.33 24.60
N LEU A 654 2.65 -13.84 25.19
CA LEU A 654 3.31 -15.08 24.78
C LEU A 654 2.54 -16.32 25.21
N LEU A 655 2.18 -16.42 26.50
CA LEU A 655 1.63 -17.65 27.08
C LEU A 655 0.33 -18.13 26.40
N PRO A 656 -0.64 -17.25 26.05
CA PRO A 656 -1.85 -17.70 25.33
C PRO A 656 -1.57 -18.31 23.95
N LYS A 657 -0.42 -18.00 23.33
CA LYS A 657 -0.03 -18.54 22.01
C LYS A 657 0.71 -19.87 22.09
N VAL A 658 1.20 -20.22 23.28
CA VAL A 658 2.14 -21.34 23.50
C VAL A 658 1.48 -22.46 24.29
N LEU A 659 0.69 -22.10 25.31
CA LEU A 659 0.09 -23.07 26.22
C LEU A 659 -1.04 -23.87 25.56
N PRO A 660 -1.29 -25.11 26.02
CA PRO A 660 -2.44 -25.89 25.60
C PRO A 660 -3.76 -25.15 25.88
N LEU A 661 -4.73 -25.30 24.97
CA LEU A 661 -6.05 -24.68 25.12
C LEU A 661 -6.76 -25.12 26.42
N SER A 662 -6.53 -26.35 26.88
CA SER A 662 -7.05 -26.87 28.15
C SER A 662 -6.57 -26.05 29.35
N GLU A 663 -5.30 -25.67 29.37
CA GLU A 663 -4.70 -24.90 30.46
C GLU A 663 -5.16 -23.44 30.45
N VAL A 664 -5.22 -22.83 29.25
CA VAL A 664 -5.79 -21.48 29.09
C VAL A 664 -7.24 -21.43 29.58
N LEU A 665 -8.04 -22.44 29.23
CA LEU A 665 -9.43 -22.55 29.66
C LEU A 665 -9.54 -22.78 31.18
N ARG A 666 -8.73 -23.67 31.75
CA ARG A 666 -8.66 -23.93 33.21
C ARG A 666 -8.36 -22.65 33.97
N TYR A 667 -7.36 -21.88 33.53
CA TYR A 667 -6.97 -20.62 34.14
C TYR A 667 -8.11 -19.59 34.06
N GLN A 668 -8.74 -19.42 32.89
CA GLN A 668 -9.87 -18.51 32.72
C GLN A 668 -11.06 -18.88 33.63
N ILE A 669 -11.46 -20.16 33.65
CA ILE A 669 -12.53 -20.65 34.53
C ILE A 669 -12.18 -20.38 36.00
N SER A 670 -10.96 -20.67 36.43
CA SER A 670 -10.49 -20.41 37.80
C SER A 670 -10.52 -18.91 38.14
N TYR A 671 -10.07 -18.06 37.21
CA TYR A 671 -10.07 -16.61 37.36
C TYR A 671 -11.48 -16.05 37.54
N TYR A 672 -12.42 -16.42 36.66
CA TYR A 672 -13.82 -15.99 36.78
C TYR A 672 -14.51 -16.56 38.02
N ARG A 673 -14.25 -17.83 38.37
CA ARG A 673 -14.78 -18.45 39.60
C ARG A 673 -14.34 -17.67 40.84
N ASN A 674 -13.06 -17.32 40.94
CA ASN A 674 -12.53 -16.58 42.09
C ASN A 674 -13.07 -15.13 42.14
N LYS A 675 -13.25 -14.49 40.98
CA LYS A 675 -13.86 -13.16 40.86
C LYS A 675 -15.33 -13.16 41.32
N ILE A 676 -16.11 -14.18 40.93
CA ILE A 676 -17.52 -14.33 41.30
C ILE A 676 -17.65 -14.69 42.79
N MET A 677 -16.81 -15.59 43.30
CA MET A 677 -16.88 -16.07 44.68
C MET A 677 -16.28 -15.12 45.72
N LYS A 678 -15.77 -13.93 45.33
CA LYS A 678 -15.07 -12.96 46.21
C LYS A 678 -14.06 -13.60 47.17
N ARG A 679 -13.42 -14.70 46.76
CA ARG A 679 -12.44 -15.39 47.61
C ARG A 679 -11.18 -14.53 47.67
N PRO A 680 -10.59 -14.31 48.85
CA PRO A 680 -9.32 -13.62 48.95
C PRO A 680 -8.30 -14.38 48.09
N THR A 681 -7.58 -13.65 47.25
CA THR A 681 -6.40 -14.18 46.54
C THR A 681 -5.49 -14.80 47.61
N PRO A 682 -5.17 -16.10 47.52
CA PRO A 682 -4.30 -16.74 48.50
C PRO A 682 -2.99 -15.97 48.59
N LYS A 683 -2.50 -15.73 49.82
CA LYS A 683 -1.17 -15.12 50.04
C LYS A 683 -0.04 -15.97 49.44
N ASP A 684 -0.30 -17.25 49.21
CA ASP A 684 0.59 -18.22 48.54
C ASP A 684 0.14 -18.58 47.11
N GLY A 685 -0.42 -17.61 46.37
CA GLY A 685 -0.81 -17.80 44.97
C GLY A 685 -2.07 -18.68 44.81
N GLY A 686 -3.06 -18.19 44.08
CA GLY A 686 -4.08 -19.08 43.52
C GLY A 686 -3.43 -20.14 42.61
N PRO A 687 -4.20 -21.06 42.00
CA PRO A 687 -3.65 -21.90 40.95
C PRO A 687 -3.21 -20.98 39.80
N GLY A 688 -1.92 -20.65 39.80
CA GLY A 688 -1.28 -19.87 38.76
C GLY A 688 -1.40 -20.61 37.44
N LEU A 689 -1.12 -19.88 36.37
CA LEU A 689 -1.00 -20.47 35.04
C LEU A 689 0.18 -21.45 35.06
N ASP A 690 -0.06 -22.73 34.78
CA ASP A 690 1.01 -23.72 34.75
C ASP A 690 1.78 -23.60 33.42
N ILE A 691 2.87 -22.85 33.46
CA ILE A 691 3.70 -22.58 32.28
C ILE A 691 4.39 -23.86 31.78
N LYS A 692 4.68 -24.80 32.70
CA LYS A 692 5.34 -26.07 32.38
C LYS A 692 4.45 -27.03 31.58
N SER A 693 3.14 -26.79 31.55
CA SER A 693 2.21 -27.55 30.70
C SER A 693 2.45 -27.36 29.19
N GLY A 694 3.17 -26.31 28.77
CA GLY A 694 3.45 -26.02 27.36
C GLY A 694 4.89 -25.65 27.03
N ILE A 695 5.79 -25.64 28.02
CA ILE A 695 7.22 -25.36 27.91
C ILE A 695 7.97 -26.38 28.77
N ASP A 696 8.95 -27.07 28.18
CA ASP A 696 9.72 -28.12 28.84
C ASP A 696 11.03 -27.58 29.45
N HIS A 697 11.66 -26.60 28.78
CA HIS A 697 12.95 -26.03 29.21
C HIS A 697 12.96 -24.50 29.18
N PHE A 698 13.70 -23.90 30.11
CA PHE A 698 13.79 -22.45 30.26
C PHE A 698 15.24 -21.98 30.06
N CYS A 699 15.46 -21.23 28.99
CA CYS A 699 16.76 -20.68 28.64
C CYS A 699 16.78 -19.18 28.99
N VAL A 700 17.13 -18.89 30.24
CA VAL A 700 17.20 -17.52 30.77
C VAL A 700 18.56 -16.91 30.44
N HIS A 701 18.59 -15.68 29.94
CA HIS A 701 19.84 -14.98 29.66
C HIS A 701 20.71 -14.85 30.94
N PRO A 702 22.00 -15.24 30.90
CA PRO A 702 22.90 -15.21 32.05
C PRO A 702 23.47 -13.81 32.27
N GLY A 703 22.61 -12.80 32.47
CA GLY A 703 23.04 -11.40 32.60
C GLY A 703 23.70 -11.09 33.95
N GLY A 704 23.30 -11.81 34.98
CA GLY A 704 23.79 -11.70 36.35
C GLY A 704 22.85 -12.44 37.30
N ARG A 705 23.34 -12.83 38.47
CA ARG A 705 22.60 -13.66 39.43
C ARG A 705 21.21 -13.08 39.77
N ALA A 706 21.13 -11.79 40.05
CA ALA A 706 19.87 -11.13 40.40
C ALA A 706 18.81 -11.22 39.28
N ILE A 707 19.23 -11.12 38.01
CA ILE A 707 18.31 -11.21 36.88
C ILE A 707 17.81 -12.65 36.67
N ILE A 708 18.69 -13.64 36.87
CA ILE A 708 18.31 -15.06 36.79
C ILE A 708 17.32 -15.39 37.90
N ASP A 709 17.61 -14.97 39.13
CA ASP A 709 16.75 -15.25 40.29
C ASP A 709 15.40 -14.52 40.17
N GLU A 710 15.37 -13.29 39.67
CA GLU A 710 14.14 -12.54 39.41
C GLU A 710 13.28 -13.20 38.32
N ALA A 711 13.89 -13.64 37.22
CA ALA A 711 13.19 -14.38 36.18
C ALA A 711 12.64 -15.71 36.71
N GLY A 712 13.41 -16.39 37.57
CA GLY A 712 12.99 -17.62 38.24
C GLY A 712 11.79 -17.41 39.16
N GLN A 713 11.81 -16.37 39.99
CA GLN A 713 10.68 -16.00 40.86
C GLN A 713 9.44 -15.63 40.05
N SER A 714 9.61 -14.82 39.00
CA SER A 714 8.51 -14.38 38.11
C SER A 714 7.80 -15.54 37.41
N LEU A 715 8.51 -16.64 37.15
CA LEU A 715 8.02 -17.81 36.44
C LEU A 715 7.78 -19.04 37.34
N ALA A 716 8.02 -18.92 38.65
CA ALA A 716 8.01 -20.02 39.62
C ALA A 716 8.88 -21.23 39.18
N LEU A 717 10.08 -20.95 38.68
CA LEU A 717 11.05 -21.95 38.23
C LEU A 717 11.81 -22.56 39.41
N ASN A 718 12.20 -23.83 39.27
CA ASN A 718 13.00 -24.54 40.27
C ASN A 718 14.50 -24.49 39.93
N ASP A 719 15.34 -25.05 40.81
CA ASP A 719 16.79 -25.05 40.60
C ASP A 719 17.23 -25.80 39.35
N TYR A 720 16.52 -26.87 38.95
CA TYR A 720 16.82 -27.60 37.72
C TYR A 720 16.64 -26.73 36.46
N ASP A 721 15.59 -25.90 36.45
CA ASP A 721 15.30 -24.97 35.35
C ASP A 721 16.32 -23.82 35.27
N LEU A 722 16.81 -23.34 36.43
CA LEU A 722 17.73 -22.19 36.52
C LEU A 722 19.22 -22.61 36.44
N GLU A 723 19.54 -23.87 36.70
CA GLU A 723 20.90 -24.40 36.66
C GLU A 723 21.63 -24.07 35.35
N PRO A 724 21.06 -24.22 34.14
CA PRO A 724 21.76 -23.88 32.91
C PRO A 724 22.22 -22.42 32.83
N ALA A 725 21.37 -21.48 33.27
CA ALA A 725 21.71 -20.06 33.30
C ALA A 725 22.78 -19.76 34.37
N ARG A 726 22.66 -20.35 35.56
CA ARG A 726 23.62 -20.18 36.65
C ARG A 726 24.99 -20.76 36.31
N MET A 727 25.06 -21.96 35.73
CA MET A 727 26.33 -22.59 35.35
C MET A 727 26.99 -21.87 34.19
N THR A 728 26.21 -21.36 33.24
CA THR A 728 26.73 -20.52 32.17
C THR A 728 27.32 -19.22 32.70
N LEU A 729 26.59 -18.52 33.58
CA LEU A 729 27.11 -17.31 34.23
C LEU A 729 28.39 -17.61 35.01
N TYR A 730 28.45 -18.75 35.71
CA TYR A 730 29.63 -19.15 36.45
C TYR A 730 30.82 -19.46 35.53
N ARG A 731 30.63 -20.22 34.45
CA ARG A 731 31.73 -20.65 33.56
C ARG A 731 32.20 -19.57 32.60
N PHE A 732 31.28 -18.78 32.04
CA PHE A 732 31.58 -17.87 30.93
C PHE A 732 31.29 -16.40 31.27
N GLY A 733 30.60 -16.11 32.37
CA GLY A 733 30.14 -14.75 32.68
C GLY A 733 29.02 -14.28 31.75
N ASN A 734 28.77 -12.97 31.74
CA ASN A 734 27.80 -12.36 30.84
C ASN A 734 28.47 -12.01 29.50
N THR A 735 28.29 -12.87 28.50
CA THR A 735 28.78 -12.65 27.12
C THR A 735 27.78 -11.84 26.27
N SER A 736 27.05 -10.90 26.91
CA SER A 736 26.05 -10.03 26.30
C SER A 736 25.03 -10.81 25.44
N SER A 737 24.76 -10.34 24.21
CA SER A 737 23.78 -10.92 23.29
C SER A 737 24.02 -12.41 22.97
N GLY A 738 25.26 -12.90 23.11
CA GLY A 738 25.60 -14.31 22.89
C GLY A 738 25.20 -15.26 24.04
N GLY A 739 24.95 -14.75 25.25
CA GLY A 739 24.86 -15.58 26.46
C GLY A 739 23.77 -16.67 26.44
N LEU A 740 22.66 -16.44 25.75
CA LEU A 740 21.58 -17.44 25.61
C LEU A 740 22.06 -18.74 24.96
N TRP A 741 23.01 -18.66 24.04
CA TRP A 741 23.47 -19.80 23.25
C TRP A 741 24.45 -20.68 24.04
N TYR A 742 25.16 -20.09 25.00
CA TYR A 742 25.95 -20.84 25.97
C TYR A 742 25.05 -21.61 26.94
N VAL A 743 23.93 -21.01 27.35
CA VAL A 743 22.89 -21.67 28.18
C VAL A 743 22.26 -22.83 27.43
N LEU A 744 21.92 -22.64 26.15
CA LEU A 744 21.44 -23.73 25.29
C LEU A 744 22.49 -24.84 25.17
N GLY A 745 23.76 -24.47 24.92
CA GLY A 745 24.87 -25.42 24.84
C GLY A 745 25.08 -26.22 26.12
N TYR A 746 24.81 -25.65 27.29
CA TYR A 746 24.85 -26.40 28.55
C TYR A 746 23.77 -27.48 28.60
N MET A 747 22.53 -27.14 28.23
CA MET A 747 21.42 -28.09 28.20
C MET A 747 21.66 -29.20 27.19
N GLU A 748 22.22 -28.86 26.02
CA GLU A 748 22.61 -29.81 24.98
C GLU A 748 23.72 -30.76 25.47
N ALA A 749 24.79 -30.20 26.06
CA ALA A 749 25.90 -30.99 26.58
C ALA A 749 25.47 -31.92 27.75
N LYS A 750 24.45 -31.53 28.53
CA LYS A 750 23.79 -32.39 29.53
C LYS A 750 22.74 -33.33 28.95
N LYS A 751 22.55 -33.37 27.63
CA LYS A 751 21.58 -34.21 26.92
C LYS A 751 20.13 -34.03 27.41
N ARG A 752 19.79 -32.81 27.87
CA ARG A 752 18.46 -32.47 28.41
C ARG A 752 17.41 -32.27 27.31
N LEU A 753 17.83 -31.93 26.09
CA LEU A 753 16.95 -31.50 25.01
C LEU A 753 16.59 -32.67 24.09
N LYS A 754 15.33 -33.11 24.13
CA LYS A 754 14.79 -34.22 23.34
C LYS A 754 13.89 -33.73 22.22
N LYS A 755 13.78 -34.54 21.16
CA LYS A 755 12.90 -34.25 20.03
C LYS A 755 11.46 -34.05 20.50
N GLY A 756 10.89 -32.90 20.17
CA GLY A 756 9.52 -32.53 20.53
C GLY A 756 9.46 -31.47 21.64
N ASP A 757 10.51 -31.38 22.46
CA ASP A 757 10.58 -30.44 23.58
C ASP A 757 10.47 -28.99 23.11
N ARG A 758 9.94 -28.15 24.00
CA ARG A 758 9.79 -26.71 23.79
C ARG A 758 10.68 -25.94 24.75
N ILE A 759 11.48 -25.04 24.19
CA ILE A 759 12.42 -24.21 24.92
C ILE A 759 11.93 -22.76 24.89
N LEU A 760 11.71 -22.17 26.06
CA LEU A 760 11.47 -20.74 26.20
C LEU A 760 12.80 -20.01 26.42
N MET A 761 13.26 -19.28 25.41
CA MET A 761 14.39 -18.36 25.54
C MET A 761 13.93 -16.99 25.99
N ILE A 762 14.56 -16.45 27.04
CA ILE A 762 14.19 -15.19 27.68
C ILE A 762 15.38 -14.25 27.66
N SER A 763 15.23 -13.12 26.96
CA SER A 763 16.27 -12.09 26.89
C SER A 763 15.77 -10.74 27.38
N LEU A 764 16.62 -10.04 28.12
CA LEU A 764 16.39 -8.71 28.66
C LEU A 764 17.54 -7.80 28.22
N GLY A 765 17.29 -6.54 27.94
CA GLY A 765 18.33 -5.61 27.47
C GLY A 765 17.94 -4.14 27.54
N ALA A 766 18.90 -3.27 27.25
CA ALA A 766 18.75 -1.82 27.36
C ALA A 766 17.64 -1.26 26.48
N GLY A 767 16.94 -0.25 27.00
CA GLY A 767 15.75 0.32 26.38
C GLY A 767 14.66 0.71 27.38
N PHE A 768 14.16 -0.12 28.29
CA PHE A 768 14.38 -1.54 28.56
C PHE A 768 13.49 -2.46 27.69
N LYS A 769 14.02 -3.60 27.28
CA LYS A 769 13.41 -4.53 26.31
C LYS A 769 13.37 -5.96 26.87
N CYS A 770 12.27 -6.67 26.64
CA CYS A 770 12.14 -8.11 26.86
C CYS A 770 11.77 -8.78 25.54
N ASN A 771 12.61 -9.70 25.07
CA ASN A 771 12.36 -10.44 23.82
C ASN A 771 12.46 -11.93 24.11
N ASN A 772 11.36 -12.64 23.87
CA ASN A 772 11.25 -14.05 24.17
C ASN A 772 10.97 -14.84 22.89
N CYS A 773 11.64 -15.96 22.74
CA CYS A 773 11.47 -16.89 21.62
C CYS A 773 11.12 -18.28 22.15
N VAL A 774 10.18 -18.96 21.50
CA VAL A 774 9.85 -20.35 21.79
C VAL A 774 10.29 -21.23 20.64
N TRP A 775 11.22 -22.13 20.94
CA TRP A 775 11.78 -23.09 20.00
C TRP A 775 11.18 -24.47 20.25
N LYS A 776 10.93 -25.21 19.18
CA LYS A 776 10.62 -26.64 19.24
C LYS A 776 11.82 -27.44 18.75
N VAL A 777 12.28 -28.38 19.55
CA VAL A 777 13.39 -29.28 19.23
C VAL A 777 12.93 -30.30 18.19
N LEU A 778 13.69 -30.43 17.09
CA LEU A 778 13.35 -31.29 15.94
C LEU A 778 14.11 -32.62 15.93
N LYS A 779 15.23 -32.71 16.66
CA LYS A 779 16.03 -33.91 16.87
C LYS A 779 16.70 -33.87 18.25
N ASP A 780 17.04 -35.03 18.79
CA ASP A 780 17.77 -35.13 20.05
C ASP A 780 19.12 -34.40 19.91
N MET A 781 19.41 -33.51 20.87
CA MET A 781 20.59 -32.66 20.84
C MET A 781 21.61 -33.17 21.86
N GLU A 782 22.84 -33.42 21.40
CA GLU A 782 23.95 -33.96 22.19
C GLU A 782 25.29 -33.29 21.87
N ASP A 783 25.32 -32.23 21.05
CA ASP A 783 26.55 -31.51 20.78
C ASP A 783 27.03 -30.73 22.01
N THR A 784 28.23 -31.07 22.45
CA THR A 784 28.83 -30.43 23.61
C THR A 784 29.32 -29.00 23.36
N ASN A 785 29.49 -28.56 22.10
CA ASN A 785 29.91 -27.20 21.73
C ASN A 785 31.07 -26.67 22.62
N VAL A 786 30.98 -25.43 23.11
CA VAL A 786 31.94 -24.80 24.06
C VAL A 786 32.08 -25.52 25.41
N TRP A 787 31.21 -26.46 25.73
CA TRP A 787 31.25 -27.25 26.98
C TRP A 787 32.00 -28.58 26.84
N LYS A 788 32.45 -28.96 25.64
CA LYS A 788 33.07 -30.27 25.31
C LYS A 788 34.09 -30.80 26.31
N ASN A 789 34.93 -29.93 26.85
CA ASN A 789 36.05 -30.32 27.70
C ASN A 789 35.80 -30.11 29.20
N CYS A 790 34.63 -29.60 29.60
CA CYS A 790 34.36 -29.25 30.98
C CYS A 790 32.98 -29.66 31.51
N ILE A 791 32.05 -30.11 30.67
CA ILE A 791 30.65 -30.34 31.08
C ILE A 791 30.50 -31.30 32.28
N ASP A 792 31.38 -32.29 32.41
CA ASP A 792 31.35 -33.27 33.50
C ASP A 792 31.72 -32.69 34.86
N GLN A 793 32.36 -31.52 34.87
CA GLN A 793 32.75 -30.79 36.09
C GLN A 793 31.63 -29.88 36.61
N TYR A 794 30.52 -29.77 35.87
CA TYR A 794 29.39 -28.89 36.20
C TYR A 794 28.13 -29.69 36.57
N PRO A 795 27.35 -29.26 37.59
CA PRO A 795 27.66 -28.17 38.51
C PRO A 795 28.81 -28.56 39.48
N PRO A 796 29.70 -27.63 39.84
CA PRO A 796 30.77 -27.90 40.80
C PRO A 796 30.20 -28.13 42.21
N LYS A 797 30.93 -28.86 43.07
CA LYS A 797 30.53 -29.13 44.46
C LYS A 797 30.34 -27.86 45.29
N THR A 798 31.03 -26.78 44.95
CA THR A 798 30.95 -25.51 45.66
C THR A 798 31.02 -24.36 44.66
N LEU A 799 30.11 -23.40 44.80
CA LEU A 799 30.11 -22.15 44.00
C LEU A 799 30.84 -21.01 44.74
N ALA A 800 31.56 -21.32 45.81
CA ALA A 800 32.30 -20.34 46.60
C ALA A 800 33.48 -19.81 45.79
N ASN A 801 33.58 -18.49 45.70
CA ASN A 801 34.67 -17.80 45.01
C ASN A 801 35.88 -17.67 45.95
N SER A 802 37.10 -17.85 45.46
CA SER A 802 38.35 -17.73 46.24
C SER A 802 38.52 -16.35 46.89
N PHE A 803 38.01 -15.28 46.28
CA PHE A 803 37.97 -13.94 46.87
C PHE A 803 37.14 -13.85 48.16
N SER A 804 36.31 -14.85 48.48
CA SER A 804 35.56 -14.88 49.75
C SER A 804 36.48 -14.91 50.98
N LYS A 805 37.64 -15.58 50.87
CA LYS A 805 38.65 -15.62 51.94
C LYS A 805 39.28 -14.24 52.16
N ILE A 806 39.58 -13.54 51.06
CA ILE A 806 40.14 -12.18 51.08
C ILE A 806 39.12 -11.18 51.64
N LEU A 807 37.85 -11.32 51.26
CA LEU A 807 36.79 -10.49 51.81
C LEU A 807 36.66 -10.67 53.33
N ALA A 808 36.78 -11.91 53.82
CA ALA A 808 36.74 -12.22 55.25
C ALA A 808 37.94 -11.65 56.02
N SER A 809 39.14 -11.62 55.41
CA SER A 809 40.33 -11.01 56.05
C SER A 809 40.29 -9.48 56.07
N ILE A 810 39.59 -8.84 55.13
CA ILE A 810 39.46 -7.36 55.08
C ILE A 810 38.46 -6.84 56.13
N SER A 811 37.53 -7.66 56.60
CA SER A 811 36.60 -7.29 57.68
C SER A 811 37.26 -7.20 59.07
N ASP A 812 38.46 -7.75 59.25
CA ASP A 812 39.26 -7.56 60.47
C ASP A 812 40.13 -6.29 60.30
N GLU A 813 39.90 -5.27 61.14
CA GLU A 813 40.25 -3.85 60.98
C GLU A 813 41.75 -3.45 60.85
N SER A 814 42.68 -4.32 60.44
CA SER A 814 44.13 -4.04 60.59
C SER A 814 45.03 -4.27 59.36
N VAL A 815 44.48 -4.48 58.16
CA VAL A 815 45.33 -4.85 57.01
C VAL A 815 45.80 -3.64 56.19
N ASN A 816 47.10 -3.35 56.27
CA ASN A 816 47.80 -2.41 55.38
C ASN A 816 47.81 -2.97 53.95
N PHE A 817 47.02 -2.39 53.04
CA PHE A 817 46.96 -2.75 51.62
C PHE A 817 48.32 -2.45 50.95
N THR A 818 49.17 -3.46 50.79
CA THR A 818 50.43 -3.35 50.02
C THR A 818 50.33 -4.03 48.65
N SER A 819 49.69 -5.20 48.54
CA SER A 819 49.15 -5.71 47.26
C SER A 819 48.05 -6.78 47.48
N LEU A 820 47.10 -6.89 46.56
CA LEU A 820 46.02 -7.90 46.58
C LEU A 820 46.53 -9.30 46.15
N GLU A 821 47.68 -9.35 45.47
CA GLU A 821 48.35 -10.57 45.01
C GLU A 821 48.91 -11.38 46.19
N ASP A 822 49.31 -10.72 47.28
CA ASP A 822 49.90 -11.36 48.47
C ASP A 822 48.89 -12.19 49.28
N TYR A 823 47.59 -11.99 49.06
CA TYR A 823 46.50 -12.66 49.79
C TYR A 823 45.84 -13.80 48.99
N LEU A 824 46.30 -14.06 47.77
CA LEU A 824 45.82 -15.17 46.94
C LEU A 824 46.75 -16.39 47.06
N PRO A 825 46.22 -17.61 47.19
CA PRO A 825 47.03 -18.83 47.28
C PRO A 825 47.86 -19.09 46.01
#